data_AF-A0A973GJZ4-F1
#
_entry.id   AF-A0A973GJZ4-F1
#
_cell.length_a   1.000
_cell.length_b   1.000
_cell.length_c   1.000
_cell.angle_alpha   90.00
_cell.angle_beta   90.00
_cell.angle_gamma   90.00
#
_symmetry.space_group_name_H-M   'P 1'
#
loop_
_entity.id
_entity.type
_entity.pdbx_description
1 polymer ?
#
loop_
_entity_poly.entity_id
_entity_poly.type
_entity_poly.pdbx_seq_one_letter_code
_entity_poly.pdbx_strand_id
1 'polypeptide(L)'
;MMNTTMIRYGYKIAFALAFLIILGADIYLAINLRALIASNQRLHQAHTVQGKLDETLALIVDAETGPRGYVIMGQEKFLEPYYAAVSSAHGIDQHLQELRRLTSDNPRQQRQLDLLDPLVRDKLAFMKKVVELRRGSGFDEAQKLIATDVGRQAMVEVRKVLFDMQNTESLLVQQQSDQAVVNMQKMIFSITTSAGLGLLLLSFAFVMLEREVRSRRAAEEGMRLLNSELDRKVQQRTSELSRTADSLFAELEVRKANELKIAHLSRMYATLGQVNQTILRVKDKDKMFQTICRIAVEYGGFGLAWIGQYDPGTGLVKPNVVYGKGRNLLSFEAINIRQAPFSKGIIASAVETGNVVSTQNIQTDPAMQQWWDMVSAGGYHSAAAVPIRLSGVIVALLSIYAGEVDFFTGEEVKLLDEMGRDVSFALDTLHLEAIHRKADELLVQSQRRFKDMFEDHSAVMLIIDPVSGSIIEANNAAAKFYGWSIEELRRMQIQDINVSAHGEITRAIEQGRTGERNYVLNRHCRSDGSVRDVEVYSSTIESDGKVSLYTIIHDVTERKHYEIASTLHIALLEMESTHSKEELLQMTLDEAEQLTESSIGFFYFVSADETTLTLQARSTNTQKMVCTPAKECRQFPLNTSGVLLESARQRKAVIRNDFGSLKDRKEGIPDIFAEIRRELIVPVMRDDRIVAIVGVCNKNTDYNAGDAKWVGILGDIVWDIIAKITSEDEQKILQTQHNFIENMALHDYLTGLPNRRLLSDRISQTIAQCQRSKTMAALMLFDLDRFKPVNDTLGHAIGDLLLQALSTRVLATLRRSGDTLARLGGDEFVVLLPQIAETANAVSTAEKILQVINEPFDIEGHAISISCSIGIAVYPLHGKDELALIRHADHAMYKSKSMGRNCITVFADEPSELPGG
;
A
#
# COMPACT_ATOMS: atom_id res chain seq x y z
N MET A 1 -16.77 -24.30 -34.10
CA MET A 1 -15.40 -24.17 -33.55
C MET A 1 -14.50 -23.16 -34.29
N MET A 2 -14.63 -22.94 -35.62
CA MET A 2 -13.78 -21.99 -36.37
C MET A 2 -14.02 -20.49 -36.09
N ASN A 3 -15.21 -20.08 -35.64
CA ASN A 3 -15.52 -18.65 -35.43
C ASN A 3 -14.93 -18.08 -34.13
N THR A 4 -14.73 -18.91 -33.10
CA THR A 4 -14.23 -18.48 -31.78
C THR A 4 -12.74 -18.18 -31.79
N THR A 5 -11.98 -18.85 -32.66
CA THR A 5 -10.53 -18.66 -32.78
C THR A 5 -10.19 -17.35 -33.50
N MET A 6 -10.94 -17.01 -34.56
CA MET A 6 -10.72 -15.76 -35.32
C MET A 6 -10.97 -14.51 -34.47
N ILE A 7 -12.02 -14.55 -33.64
CA ILE A 7 -12.37 -13.47 -32.70
C ILE A 7 -11.28 -13.28 -31.63
N ARG A 8 -10.67 -14.38 -31.12
CA ARG A 8 -9.57 -14.32 -30.15
C ARG A 8 -8.29 -13.67 -30.71
N TYR A 9 -7.99 -13.84 -32.00
CA TYR A 9 -6.83 -13.21 -32.63
C TYR A 9 -7.07 -11.73 -32.98
N GLY A 10 -8.28 -11.36 -33.40
CA GLY A 10 -8.62 -9.98 -33.74
C GLY A 10 -8.41 -8.98 -32.58
N TYR A 11 -8.80 -9.35 -31.35
CA TYR A 11 -8.64 -8.46 -30.20
C TYR A 11 -7.19 -8.31 -29.72
N LYS A 12 -6.35 -9.33 -29.88
CA LYS A 12 -4.91 -9.23 -29.58
C LYS A 12 -4.21 -8.26 -30.51
N ILE A 13 -4.58 -8.27 -31.80
CA ILE A 13 -4.03 -7.35 -32.80
C ILE A 13 -4.49 -5.91 -32.49
N ALA A 14 -5.77 -5.71 -32.16
CA ALA A 14 -6.29 -4.39 -31.79
C ALA A 14 -5.60 -3.81 -30.53
N PHE A 15 -5.36 -4.66 -29.51
CA PHE A 15 -4.64 -4.28 -28.30
C PHE A 15 -3.18 -3.90 -28.60
N ALA A 16 -2.47 -4.69 -29.40
CA ALA A 16 -1.09 -4.41 -29.81
C ALA A 16 -0.99 -3.10 -30.62
N LEU A 17 -1.95 -2.84 -31.51
CA LEU A 17 -1.98 -1.61 -32.31
C LEU A 17 -2.19 -0.38 -31.43
N ALA A 18 -3.13 -0.45 -30.48
CA ALA A 18 -3.40 0.64 -29.55
C ALA A 18 -2.22 0.91 -28.60
N PHE A 19 -1.51 -0.14 -28.17
CA PHE A 19 -0.27 0.00 -27.40
C PHE A 19 0.84 0.73 -28.19
N LEU A 20 1.00 0.41 -29.47
CA LEU A 20 1.97 1.10 -30.34
C LEU A 20 1.61 2.58 -30.56
N ILE A 21 0.32 2.93 -30.63
CA ILE A 21 -0.13 4.32 -30.74
C ILE A 21 0.21 5.11 -29.47
N ILE A 22 0.01 4.52 -28.28
CA ILE A 22 0.39 5.14 -27.00
C ILE A 22 1.91 5.35 -26.95
N LEU A 23 2.69 4.33 -27.31
CA LEU A 23 4.15 4.43 -27.34
C LEU A 23 4.62 5.55 -28.29
N GLY A 24 3.98 5.70 -29.45
CA GLY A 24 4.26 6.79 -30.39
C GLY A 24 3.94 8.18 -29.81
N ALA A 25 2.83 8.30 -29.08
CA ALA A 25 2.44 9.53 -28.42
C ALA A 25 3.39 9.90 -27.26
N ASP A 26 3.90 8.92 -26.52
CA ASP A 26 4.90 9.12 -25.45
C ASP A 26 6.25 9.59 -26.01
N ILE A 27 6.69 9.03 -27.15
CA ILE A 27 7.89 9.50 -27.85
C ILE A 27 7.70 10.95 -28.33
N TYR A 28 6.54 11.27 -28.90
CA TYR A 28 6.20 12.62 -29.35
C TYR A 28 6.17 13.61 -28.16
N LEU A 29 5.63 13.19 -27.02
CA LEU A 29 5.63 13.94 -25.77
C LEU A 29 7.07 14.26 -25.31
N ALA A 30 7.95 13.26 -25.31
CA ALA A 30 9.36 13.44 -24.91
C ALA A 30 10.12 14.43 -25.81
N ILE A 31 9.88 14.42 -27.12
CA ILE A 31 10.49 15.37 -28.06
C ILE A 31 10.05 16.80 -27.76
N ASN A 32 8.74 17.03 -27.56
CA ASN A 32 8.21 18.36 -27.25
C ASN A 32 8.65 18.85 -25.87
N LEU A 33 8.83 17.96 -24.88
CA LEU A 33 9.37 18.29 -23.57
C LEU A 33 10.81 18.81 -23.66
N ARG A 34 11.67 18.14 -24.44
CA ARG A 34 13.04 18.64 -24.67
C ARG A 34 13.04 20.01 -25.36
N ALA A 35 12.18 20.20 -26.35
CA ALA A 35 12.04 21.50 -27.03
C ALA A 35 11.56 22.61 -26.09
N LEU A 36 10.64 22.30 -25.16
CA LEU A 36 10.16 23.25 -24.15
C LEU A 36 11.27 23.64 -23.15
N ILE A 37 12.02 22.66 -22.63
CA ILE A 37 13.14 22.91 -21.71
C ILE A 37 14.18 23.82 -22.38
N ALA A 38 14.54 23.53 -23.64
CA ALA A 38 15.48 24.34 -24.40
C ALA A 38 14.97 25.78 -24.63
N SER A 39 13.66 25.95 -24.91
CA SER A 39 13.03 27.28 -25.06
C SER A 39 13.07 28.09 -23.76
N ASN A 40 12.85 27.43 -22.62
CA ASN A 40 12.86 28.06 -21.30
C ASN A 40 14.28 28.48 -20.87
N GLN A 41 15.29 27.64 -21.13
CA GLN A 41 16.69 27.98 -20.88
C GLN A 41 17.13 29.23 -21.67
N ARG A 42 16.75 29.33 -22.96
CA ARG A 42 17.04 30.52 -23.79
C ARG A 42 16.32 31.76 -23.29
N LEU A 43 15.09 31.63 -22.80
CA LEU A 43 14.33 32.74 -22.22
C LEU A 43 14.99 33.27 -20.95
N HIS A 44 15.51 32.39 -20.09
CA HIS A 44 16.27 32.79 -18.91
C HIS A 44 17.59 33.51 -19.26
N GLN A 45 18.32 32.99 -20.25
CA GLN A 45 19.55 33.63 -20.76
C GLN A 45 19.25 35.03 -21.32
N ALA A 46 18.19 35.19 -22.12
CA ALA A 46 17.78 36.47 -22.69
C ALA A 46 17.44 37.52 -21.61
N HIS A 47 16.71 37.13 -20.56
CA HIS A 47 16.45 38.03 -19.43
C HIS A 47 17.71 38.40 -18.64
N THR A 48 18.64 37.46 -18.49
CA THR A 48 19.93 37.73 -17.84
C THR A 48 20.74 38.76 -18.63
N VAL A 49 20.75 38.64 -19.97
CA VAL A 49 21.40 39.62 -20.86
C VAL A 49 20.72 40.99 -20.75
N GLN A 50 19.38 41.06 -20.75
CA GLN A 50 18.65 42.32 -20.58
C GLN A 50 18.99 43.02 -19.27
N GLY A 51 18.93 42.30 -18.14
CA GLY A 51 19.28 42.86 -16.83
C GLY A 51 20.72 43.38 -16.81
N LYS A 52 21.65 42.65 -17.44
CA LYS A 52 23.06 43.10 -17.53
C LYS A 52 23.23 44.33 -18.44
N LEU A 53 22.46 44.45 -19.52
CA LEU A 53 22.44 45.66 -20.36
C LEU A 53 21.90 46.87 -19.59
N ASP A 54 20.84 46.69 -18.80
CA ASP A 54 20.27 47.75 -17.93
C ASP A 54 21.26 48.19 -16.86
N GLU A 55 21.90 47.25 -16.15
CA GLU A 55 22.96 47.55 -15.18
C GLU A 55 24.12 48.31 -15.81
N THR A 56 24.52 47.92 -17.02
CA THR A 56 25.62 48.58 -17.75
C THR A 56 25.24 50.01 -18.13
N LEU A 57 24.01 50.22 -18.61
CA LEU A 57 23.50 51.55 -18.92
C LEU A 57 23.42 52.43 -17.66
N ALA A 58 22.87 51.90 -16.57
CA ALA A 58 22.74 52.60 -15.29
C ALA A 58 24.13 53.04 -14.78
N LEU A 59 25.11 52.13 -14.79
CA LEU A 59 26.48 52.43 -14.35
C LEU A 59 27.13 53.55 -15.19
N ILE A 60 26.91 53.58 -16.51
CA ILE A 60 27.44 54.63 -17.39
C ILE A 60 26.71 55.97 -17.13
N VAL A 61 25.40 55.94 -16.91
CA VAL A 61 24.60 57.14 -16.61
C VAL A 61 25.01 57.74 -15.26
N ASP A 62 25.15 56.91 -14.23
CA ASP A 62 25.58 57.33 -12.90
C ASP A 62 27.00 57.91 -12.95
N ALA A 63 27.91 57.27 -13.68
CA ALA A 63 29.25 57.77 -13.92
C ALA A 63 29.27 59.15 -14.61
N GLU A 64 28.29 59.45 -15.47
CA GLU A 64 28.16 60.75 -16.14
C GLU A 64 27.68 61.86 -15.19
N THR A 65 26.85 61.53 -14.18
CA THR A 65 26.37 62.52 -13.22
C THR A 65 27.48 63.05 -12.31
N GLY A 66 28.44 62.20 -11.95
CA GLY A 66 29.48 62.52 -10.98
C GLY A 66 30.39 63.70 -11.36
N PRO A 67 31.07 63.66 -12.52
CA PRO A 67 31.91 64.75 -13.00
C PRO A 67 31.14 66.08 -13.15
N ARG A 68 29.85 66.05 -13.52
CA ARG A 68 29.03 67.27 -13.60
C ARG A 68 28.77 67.87 -12.22
N GLY A 69 28.39 67.03 -11.24
CA GLY A 69 28.23 67.45 -9.84
C GLY A 69 29.54 67.98 -9.25
N TYR A 70 30.66 67.33 -9.54
CA TYR A 70 32.00 67.76 -9.13
C TYR A 70 32.42 69.11 -9.76
N VAL A 71 32.13 69.32 -11.04
CA VAL A 71 32.40 70.61 -11.71
C VAL A 71 31.61 71.72 -11.03
N ILE A 72 30.31 71.53 -10.76
CA ILE A 72 29.45 72.56 -10.14
C ILE A 72 29.84 72.82 -8.68
N MET A 73 29.99 71.77 -7.87
CA MET A 73 30.09 71.89 -6.41
C MET A 73 31.53 71.85 -5.88
N GLY A 74 32.49 71.37 -6.67
CA GLY A 74 33.90 71.27 -6.30
C GLY A 74 34.23 70.22 -5.22
N GLN A 75 33.28 69.36 -4.83
CA GLN A 75 33.47 68.36 -3.77
C GLN A 75 33.76 66.97 -4.33
N GLU A 76 34.87 66.34 -3.93
CA GLU A 76 35.30 65.00 -4.38
C GLU A 76 34.22 63.90 -4.22
N LYS A 77 33.35 64.02 -3.21
CA LYS A 77 32.27 63.05 -2.96
C LYS A 77 31.36 62.80 -4.19
N PHE A 78 31.21 63.79 -5.07
CA PHE A 78 30.42 63.63 -6.28
C PHE A 78 31.10 62.72 -7.32
N LEU A 79 32.38 62.40 -7.17
CA LEU A 79 33.10 61.49 -8.08
C LEU A 79 32.98 60.01 -7.68
N GLU A 80 32.33 59.67 -6.56
CA GLU A 80 32.15 58.27 -6.13
C GLU A 80 31.52 57.38 -7.23
N PRO A 81 30.42 57.79 -7.90
CA PRO A 81 29.84 56.99 -8.99
C PRO A 81 30.78 56.82 -10.19
N TYR A 82 31.58 57.85 -10.49
CA TYR A 82 32.58 57.78 -11.56
C TYR A 82 33.68 56.76 -11.23
N TYR A 83 34.23 56.77 -10.01
CA TYR A 83 35.25 55.81 -9.59
C TYR A 83 34.74 54.38 -9.51
N ALA A 84 33.48 54.18 -9.08
CA ALA A 84 32.84 52.88 -9.11
C ALA A 84 32.80 52.33 -10.56
N ALA A 85 32.45 53.18 -11.52
CA ALA A 85 32.35 52.79 -12.93
C ALA A 85 33.69 52.50 -13.62
N VAL A 86 34.80 53.14 -13.21
CA VAL A 86 36.15 52.84 -13.74
C VAL A 86 36.94 51.83 -12.90
N SER A 87 36.35 51.28 -11.84
CA SER A 87 36.99 50.29 -10.98
C SER A 87 37.33 49.00 -11.74
N SER A 88 38.55 48.48 -11.56
CA SER A 88 38.97 47.23 -12.20
C SER A 88 38.25 45.98 -11.65
N ALA A 89 37.67 46.07 -10.45
CA ALA A 89 37.02 44.95 -9.78
C ALA A 89 35.53 44.81 -10.13
N HIS A 90 34.81 45.92 -10.31
CA HIS A 90 33.34 45.93 -10.50
C HIS A 90 32.86 47.03 -11.48
N GLY A 91 33.75 47.60 -12.29
CA GLY A 91 33.42 48.69 -13.21
C GLY A 91 32.85 48.23 -14.55
N ILE A 92 32.71 49.19 -15.47
CA ILE A 92 32.07 48.98 -16.78
C ILE A 92 32.80 47.93 -17.62
N ASP A 93 34.14 47.85 -17.56
CA ASP A 93 34.91 46.83 -18.29
C ASP A 93 34.51 45.39 -17.89
N GLN A 94 34.22 45.14 -16.60
CA GLN A 94 33.75 43.84 -16.12
C GLN A 94 32.33 43.54 -16.64
N HIS A 95 31.47 44.54 -16.66
CA HIS A 95 30.11 44.41 -17.19
C HIS A 95 30.12 44.09 -18.69
N LEU A 96 31.00 44.73 -19.47
CA LEU A 96 31.16 44.46 -20.90
C LEU A 96 31.75 43.08 -21.17
N GLN A 97 32.73 42.62 -20.37
CA GLN A 97 33.25 41.24 -20.46
C GLN A 97 32.18 40.20 -20.15
N GLU A 98 31.37 40.44 -19.12
CA GLU A 98 30.28 39.54 -18.76
C GLU A 98 29.19 39.51 -19.85
N LEU A 99 28.84 40.66 -20.43
CA LEU A 99 27.95 40.72 -21.59
C LEU A 99 28.51 39.93 -22.78
N ARG A 100 29.82 40.03 -23.06
CA ARG A 100 30.48 39.22 -24.11
C ARG A 100 30.39 37.72 -23.82
N ARG A 101 30.50 37.31 -22.55
CA ARG A 101 30.36 35.90 -22.13
C ARG A 101 28.92 35.41 -22.32
N LEU A 102 27.95 36.17 -21.81
CA LEU A 102 26.52 35.84 -21.85
C LEU A 102 25.94 35.79 -23.27
N THR A 103 26.52 36.56 -24.19
CA THR A 103 26.07 36.68 -25.59
C THR A 103 26.99 35.96 -26.59
N SER A 104 27.81 35.02 -26.11
CA SER A 104 28.82 34.32 -26.92
C SER A 104 28.24 33.49 -28.07
N ASP A 105 26.98 33.09 -27.95
CA ASP A 105 26.20 32.36 -28.95
C ASP A 105 25.46 33.26 -29.95
N ASN A 106 25.56 34.59 -29.80
CA ASN A 106 24.87 35.57 -30.63
C ASN A 106 25.84 36.48 -31.42
N PRO A 107 26.17 36.13 -32.69
CA PRO A 107 27.13 36.90 -33.50
C PRO A 107 26.70 38.34 -33.82
N ARG A 108 25.40 38.66 -33.71
CA ARG A 108 24.91 40.03 -33.90
C ARG A 108 25.26 40.89 -32.68
N GLN A 109 25.08 40.36 -31.48
CA GLN A 109 25.38 41.07 -30.24
C GLN A 109 26.87 41.21 -29.98
N GLN A 110 27.68 40.21 -30.34
CA GLN A 110 29.14 40.36 -30.32
C GLN A 110 29.61 41.56 -31.16
N ARG A 111 29.04 41.73 -32.37
CA ARG A 111 29.32 42.89 -33.22
C ARG A 111 28.85 44.22 -32.62
N GLN A 112 27.72 44.22 -31.90
CA GLN A 112 27.25 45.41 -31.21
C GLN A 112 28.15 45.76 -30.01
N LEU A 113 28.67 44.77 -29.28
CA LEU A 113 29.64 44.98 -28.21
C LEU A 113 30.99 45.49 -28.75
N ASP A 114 31.44 45.02 -29.92
CA ASP A 114 32.63 45.55 -30.61
C ASP A 114 32.49 47.02 -31.00
N LEU A 115 31.27 47.48 -31.28
CA LEU A 115 30.96 48.89 -31.53
C LEU A 115 30.81 49.69 -30.24
N LEU A 116 30.30 49.08 -29.17
CA LEU A 116 30.04 49.72 -27.89
C LEU A 116 31.33 50.01 -27.11
N ASP A 117 32.26 49.05 -27.08
CA ASP A 117 33.53 49.15 -26.33
C ASP A 117 34.32 50.45 -26.60
N PRO A 118 34.60 50.85 -27.86
CA PRO A 118 35.31 52.10 -28.11
C PRO A 118 34.50 53.34 -27.71
N LEU A 119 33.18 53.34 -27.91
CA LEU A 119 32.31 54.47 -27.53
C LEU A 119 32.29 54.70 -26.02
N VAL A 120 32.24 53.62 -25.24
CA VAL A 120 32.28 53.67 -23.77
C VAL A 120 33.65 54.14 -23.29
N ARG A 121 34.75 53.64 -23.89
CA ARG A 121 36.10 54.09 -23.56
C ARG A 121 36.29 55.58 -23.84
N ASP A 122 35.83 56.06 -25.00
CA ASP A 122 35.89 57.47 -25.37
C ASP A 122 35.08 58.34 -24.39
N LYS A 123 33.91 57.85 -23.96
CA LYS A 123 33.09 58.54 -22.97
C LYS A 123 33.77 58.62 -21.60
N LEU A 124 34.36 57.53 -21.11
CA LEU A 124 35.10 57.51 -19.85
C LEU A 124 36.33 58.42 -19.91
N ALA A 125 37.03 58.46 -21.06
CA ALA A 125 38.16 59.36 -21.29
C ALA A 125 37.73 60.84 -21.30
N PHE A 126 36.58 61.16 -21.91
CA PHE A 126 35.99 62.50 -21.85
C PHE A 126 35.69 62.93 -20.40
N MET A 127 35.05 62.05 -19.63
CA MET A 127 34.74 62.30 -18.22
C MET A 127 36.01 62.51 -17.38
N LYS A 128 37.04 61.68 -17.59
CA LYS A 128 38.36 61.84 -16.97
C LYS A 128 38.96 63.22 -17.25
N LYS A 129 38.93 63.66 -18.51
CA LYS A 129 39.46 64.95 -18.93
C LYS A 129 38.72 66.12 -18.29
N VAL A 130 37.40 66.03 -18.13
CA VAL A 130 36.57 67.01 -17.40
C VAL A 130 37.02 67.12 -15.93
N VAL A 131 37.24 65.99 -15.26
CA VAL A 131 37.72 65.95 -13.87
C VAL A 131 39.12 66.55 -13.73
N GLU A 132 40.04 66.20 -14.64
CA GLU A 132 41.41 66.72 -14.65
C GLU A 132 41.47 68.23 -14.90
N LEU A 133 40.68 68.75 -15.86
CA LEU A 133 40.57 70.19 -16.11
C LEU A 133 40.02 70.94 -14.90
N ARG A 134 39.02 70.38 -14.21
CA ARG A 134 38.48 70.98 -12.99
C ARG A 134 39.52 71.05 -11.86
N ARG A 135 40.37 70.04 -11.71
CA ARG A 135 41.45 70.00 -10.71
C ARG A 135 42.61 70.94 -11.03
N GLY A 136 42.99 71.07 -12.30
CA GLY A 136 44.15 71.87 -12.72
C GLY A 136 43.82 73.32 -13.07
N SER A 137 42.88 73.51 -13.99
CA SER A 137 42.60 74.80 -14.66
C SER A 137 41.35 75.52 -14.13
N GLY A 138 40.60 74.92 -13.21
CA GLY A 138 39.45 75.54 -12.55
C GLY A 138 38.10 75.31 -13.23
N PHE A 139 37.05 76.01 -12.77
CA PHE A 139 35.67 75.80 -13.20
C PHE A 139 35.45 76.09 -14.69
N ASP A 140 35.93 77.24 -15.15
CA ASP A 140 35.60 77.80 -16.47
C ASP A 140 36.10 76.92 -17.62
N GLU A 141 37.30 76.35 -17.50
CA GLU A 141 37.87 75.46 -18.52
C GLU A 141 37.15 74.10 -18.56
N ALA A 142 36.74 73.56 -17.40
CA ALA A 142 35.95 72.34 -17.35
C ALA A 142 34.52 72.55 -17.93
N GLN A 143 33.92 73.72 -17.67
CA GLN A 143 32.61 74.07 -18.20
C GLN A 143 32.64 74.27 -19.72
N LYS A 144 33.69 74.89 -20.28
CA LYS A 144 33.88 75.00 -21.74
C LYS A 144 33.91 73.63 -22.41
N LEU A 145 34.62 72.65 -21.83
CA LEU A 145 34.67 71.29 -22.39
C LEU A 145 33.31 70.60 -22.32
N ILE A 146 32.55 70.73 -21.23
CA ILE A 146 31.20 70.17 -21.12
C ILE A 146 30.23 70.82 -22.13
N ALA A 147 30.40 72.12 -22.40
CA ALA A 147 29.61 72.86 -23.38
C ALA A 147 29.91 72.44 -24.83
N THR A 148 31.03 71.75 -25.08
CA THR A 148 31.23 71.06 -26.36
C THR A 148 30.35 69.80 -26.36
N ASP A 149 29.36 69.73 -27.25
CA ASP A 149 28.38 68.63 -27.33
C ASP A 149 29.00 67.22 -27.54
N VAL A 150 30.33 67.12 -27.65
CA VAL A 150 31.11 65.88 -27.79
C VAL A 150 30.71 64.82 -26.77
N GLY A 151 30.67 65.17 -25.47
CA GLY A 151 30.29 64.22 -24.42
C GLY A 151 28.83 63.78 -24.50
N ARG A 152 27.94 64.66 -24.98
CA ARG A 152 26.51 64.38 -25.18
C ARG A 152 26.29 63.46 -26.38
N GLN A 153 26.98 63.71 -27.49
CA GLN A 153 26.92 62.89 -28.71
C GLN A 153 27.43 61.47 -28.46
N ALA A 154 28.55 61.32 -27.73
CA ALA A 154 29.05 60.00 -27.35
C ALA A 154 28.02 59.17 -26.55
N MET A 155 27.29 59.81 -25.63
CA MET A 155 26.23 59.13 -24.86
C MET A 155 24.99 58.78 -25.66
N VAL A 156 24.66 59.58 -26.69
CA VAL A 156 23.57 59.25 -27.62
C VAL A 156 23.91 57.97 -28.39
N GLU A 157 25.15 57.85 -28.89
CA GLU A 157 25.59 56.63 -29.59
C GLU A 157 25.68 55.41 -28.66
N VAL A 158 26.20 55.57 -27.43
CA VAL A 158 26.19 54.50 -26.41
C VAL A 158 24.77 54.01 -26.12
N ARG A 159 23.83 54.93 -25.87
CA ARG A 159 22.42 54.57 -25.64
C ARG A 159 21.81 53.86 -26.83
N LYS A 160 22.11 54.32 -28.05
CA LYS A 160 21.58 53.73 -29.27
C LYS A 160 22.01 52.27 -29.43
N VAL A 161 23.28 51.96 -29.23
CA VAL A 161 23.79 50.58 -29.32
C VAL A 161 23.19 49.69 -28.23
N LEU A 162 23.14 50.16 -26.98
CA LEU A 162 22.54 49.42 -25.87
C LEU A 162 21.03 49.19 -26.08
N PHE A 163 20.31 50.20 -26.57
CA PHE A 163 18.89 50.09 -26.90
C PHE A 163 18.62 49.10 -28.04
N ASP A 164 19.44 49.10 -29.09
CA ASP A 164 19.33 48.13 -30.19
C ASP A 164 19.60 46.69 -29.71
N MET A 165 20.53 46.52 -28.77
CA MET A 165 20.78 45.22 -28.13
C MET A 165 19.59 44.79 -27.27
N GLN A 166 19.04 45.69 -26.44
CA GLN A 166 17.86 45.42 -25.61
C GLN A 166 16.63 45.05 -26.44
N ASN A 167 16.37 45.78 -27.54
CA ASN A 167 15.29 45.47 -28.46
C ASN A 167 15.46 44.10 -29.11
N THR A 168 16.69 43.73 -29.45
CA THR A 168 16.99 42.41 -30.01
C THR A 168 16.64 41.31 -28.99
N GLU A 169 16.98 41.49 -27.71
CA GLU A 169 16.60 40.54 -26.66
C GLU A 169 15.09 40.51 -26.41
N SER A 170 14.42 41.67 -26.37
CA SER A 170 12.96 41.73 -26.17
C SER A 170 12.20 40.97 -27.26
N LEU A 171 12.66 41.06 -28.52
CA LEU A 171 12.10 40.31 -29.63
C LEU A 171 12.36 38.80 -29.50
N LEU A 172 13.56 38.40 -29.06
CA LEU A 172 13.90 36.99 -28.82
C LEU A 172 13.05 36.41 -27.69
N VAL A 173 12.88 37.13 -26.58
CA VAL A 173 12.01 36.73 -25.46
C VAL A 173 10.59 36.49 -25.94
N GLN A 174 10.02 37.42 -26.71
CA GLN A 174 8.68 37.28 -27.25
C GLN A 174 8.56 36.03 -28.14
N GLN A 175 9.51 35.83 -29.05
CA GLN A 175 9.51 34.67 -29.94
C GLN A 175 9.67 33.33 -29.18
N GLN A 176 10.54 33.27 -28.17
CA GLN A 176 10.72 32.07 -27.34
C GLN A 176 9.48 31.79 -26.48
N SER A 177 8.82 32.84 -25.96
CA SER A 177 7.56 32.72 -25.21
C SER A 177 6.45 32.12 -26.08
N ASP A 178 6.26 32.64 -27.30
CA ASP A 178 5.26 32.10 -28.23
C ASP A 178 5.53 30.63 -28.58
N GLN A 179 6.80 30.28 -28.81
CA GLN A 179 7.20 28.90 -29.11
C GLN A 179 6.98 27.97 -27.91
N ALA A 180 7.26 28.43 -26.69
CA ALA A 180 7.02 27.68 -25.47
C ALA A 180 5.52 27.39 -25.28
N VAL A 181 4.64 28.36 -25.53
CA VAL A 181 3.18 28.18 -25.47
C VAL A 181 2.72 27.14 -26.50
N VAL A 182 3.20 27.21 -27.74
CA VAL A 182 2.85 26.23 -28.79
C VAL A 182 3.32 24.82 -28.40
N ASN A 183 4.55 24.68 -27.89
CA ASN A 183 5.08 23.39 -27.45
C ASN A 183 4.29 22.84 -26.25
N MET A 184 3.88 23.70 -25.32
CA MET A 184 3.05 23.35 -24.17
C MET A 184 1.65 22.88 -24.62
N GLN A 185 1.00 23.56 -25.57
CA GLN A 185 -0.28 23.13 -26.12
C GLN A 185 -0.20 21.75 -26.78
N LYS A 186 0.85 21.50 -27.57
CA LYS A 186 1.11 20.17 -28.18
C LYS A 186 1.30 19.09 -27.11
N MET A 187 1.98 19.43 -26.01
CA MET A 187 2.20 18.54 -24.88
C MET A 187 0.89 18.16 -24.20
N ILE A 188 0.06 19.15 -23.86
CA ILE A 188 -1.25 18.94 -23.23
C ILE A 188 -2.11 18.05 -24.12
N PHE A 189 -2.19 18.34 -25.43
CA PHE A 189 -2.94 17.53 -26.37
C PHE A 189 -2.46 16.07 -26.43
N SER A 190 -1.14 15.83 -26.44
CA SER A 190 -0.55 14.49 -26.44
C SER A 190 -0.85 13.73 -25.15
N ILE A 191 -0.80 14.39 -23.99
CA ILE A 191 -1.12 13.78 -22.69
C ILE A 191 -2.62 13.42 -22.63
N THR A 192 -3.52 14.33 -23.00
CA THR A 192 -4.96 14.08 -22.96
C THR A 192 -5.37 12.95 -23.91
N THR A 193 -4.81 12.90 -25.12
CA THR A 193 -5.08 11.82 -26.08
C THR A 193 -4.54 10.47 -25.60
N SER A 194 -3.32 10.42 -25.05
CA SER A 194 -2.74 9.20 -24.51
C SER A 194 -3.50 8.67 -23.30
N ALA A 195 -3.91 9.56 -22.38
CA ALA A 195 -4.73 9.20 -21.23
C ALA A 195 -6.11 8.66 -21.65
N GLY A 196 -6.76 9.30 -22.63
CA GLY A 196 -8.04 8.85 -23.18
C GLY A 196 -7.94 7.46 -23.85
N LEU A 197 -6.91 7.24 -24.67
CA LEU A 197 -6.63 5.94 -25.28
C LEU A 197 -6.33 4.86 -24.24
N GLY A 198 -5.59 5.20 -23.18
CA GLY A 198 -5.29 4.31 -22.06
C GLY A 198 -6.56 3.88 -21.31
N LEU A 199 -7.47 4.80 -21.02
CA LEU A 199 -8.75 4.49 -20.36
C LEU A 199 -9.65 3.60 -21.23
N LEU A 200 -9.69 3.84 -22.54
CA LEU A 200 -10.41 2.98 -23.49
C LEU A 200 -9.82 1.56 -23.52
N LEU A 201 -8.50 1.43 -23.51
CA LEU A 201 -7.82 0.14 -23.44
C LEU A 201 -8.10 -0.61 -22.14
N LEU A 202 -8.07 0.07 -21.00
CA LEU A 202 -8.39 -0.51 -19.69
C LEU A 202 -9.85 -0.96 -19.62
N SER A 203 -10.77 -0.12 -20.09
CA SER A 203 -12.21 -0.45 -20.15
C SER A 203 -12.46 -1.66 -21.05
N PHE A 204 -11.79 -1.71 -22.20
CA PHE A 204 -11.87 -2.84 -23.13
C PHE A 204 -11.30 -4.12 -22.51
N ALA A 205 -10.16 -4.05 -21.82
CA ALA A 205 -9.55 -5.18 -21.11
C ALA A 205 -10.46 -5.71 -20.00
N PHE A 206 -11.10 -4.81 -19.24
CA PHE A 206 -12.05 -5.16 -18.18
C PHE A 206 -13.27 -5.92 -18.73
N VAL A 207 -13.90 -5.40 -19.79
CA VAL A 207 -15.04 -6.06 -20.46
C VAL A 207 -14.65 -7.45 -20.97
N MET A 208 -13.44 -7.62 -21.48
CA MET A 208 -12.94 -8.92 -21.94
C MET A 208 -12.73 -9.90 -20.78
N LEU A 209 -12.15 -9.43 -19.67
CA LEU A 209 -11.96 -10.25 -18.48
C LEU A 209 -13.30 -10.72 -17.90
N GLU A 210 -14.28 -9.82 -17.79
CA GLU A 210 -15.63 -10.19 -17.35
C GLU A 210 -16.30 -11.22 -18.26
N ARG A 211 -16.15 -11.09 -19.59
CA ARG A 211 -16.70 -12.07 -20.54
C ARG A 211 -16.09 -13.45 -20.33
N GLU A 212 -14.78 -13.55 -20.15
CA GLU A 212 -14.09 -14.82 -19.91
C GLU A 212 -14.52 -15.44 -18.57
N VAL A 213 -14.62 -14.64 -17.49
CA VAL A 213 -15.09 -15.11 -16.17
C VAL A 213 -16.54 -15.63 -16.25
N ARG A 214 -17.43 -14.90 -16.92
CA ARG A 214 -18.82 -15.34 -17.14
C ARG A 214 -18.89 -16.66 -17.92
N SER A 215 -18.06 -16.81 -18.95
CA SER A 215 -18.00 -18.05 -19.74
C SER A 215 -17.55 -19.24 -18.90
N ARG A 216 -16.63 -19.06 -17.94
CA ARG A 216 -16.17 -20.14 -17.05
C ARG A 216 -17.25 -20.55 -16.06
N ARG A 217 -17.94 -19.59 -15.43
CA ARG A 217 -19.04 -19.88 -14.49
C ARG A 217 -20.17 -20.67 -15.14
N ALA A 218 -20.58 -20.30 -16.36
CA ALA A 218 -21.61 -21.03 -17.10
C ALA A 218 -21.20 -22.49 -17.42
N ALA A 219 -19.91 -22.74 -17.68
CA ALA A 219 -19.40 -24.09 -17.92
C ALA A 219 -19.41 -24.96 -16.64
N GLU A 220 -19.08 -24.37 -15.48
CA GLU A 220 -19.12 -25.07 -14.19
C GLU A 220 -20.55 -25.44 -13.77
N GLU A 221 -21.52 -24.55 -13.98
CA GLU A 221 -22.94 -24.82 -13.72
C GLU A 221 -23.49 -25.92 -14.64
N GLY A 222 -23.12 -25.90 -15.93
CA GLY A 222 -23.52 -26.96 -16.87
C GLY A 222 -23.00 -28.34 -16.48
N MET A 223 -21.76 -28.44 -15.96
CA MET A 223 -21.22 -29.69 -15.46
C MET A 223 -21.96 -30.21 -14.22
N ARG A 224 -22.36 -29.33 -13.30
CA ARG A 224 -23.12 -29.73 -12.09
C ARG A 224 -24.49 -30.33 -12.44
N LEU A 225 -25.20 -29.74 -13.40
CA LEU A 225 -26.49 -30.24 -13.87
C LEU A 225 -26.38 -31.58 -14.59
N LEU A 226 -25.35 -31.77 -15.42
CA LEU A 226 -25.12 -33.03 -16.11
C LEU A 226 -24.84 -34.18 -15.12
N ASN A 227 -24.08 -33.89 -14.06
CA ASN A 227 -23.72 -34.89 -13.07
C ASN A 227 -24.94 -35.37 -12.25
N SER A 228 -25.84 -34.46 -11.87
CA SER A 228 -27.06 -34.83 -11.14
C SER A 228 -28.07 -35.60 -11.99
N GLU A 229 -28.15 -35.33 -13.30
CA GLU A 229 -29.01 -36.11 -14.20
C GLU A 229 -28.49 -37.54 -14.43
N LEU A 230 -27.17 -37.72 -14.43
CA LEU A 230 -26.55 -39.04 -14.56
C LEU A 230 -26.88 -39.93 -13.35
N ASP A 231 -26.76 -39.41 -12.13
CA ASP A 231 -27.08 -40.13 -10.90
C ASP A 231 -28.53 -40.62 -10.87
N ARG A 232 -29.48 -39.80 -11.35
CA ARG A 232 -30.90 -40.17 -11.40
C ARG A 232 -31.17 -41.34 -12.37
N LYS A 233 -30.50 -41.38 -13.53
CA LYS A 233 -30.69 -42.45 -14.53
C LYS A 233 -30.14 -43.80 -14.05
N VAL A 234 -29.06 -43.79 -13.27
CA VAL A 234 -28.46 -45.01 -12.71
C VAL A 234 -29.40 -45.69 -11.71
N GLN A 235 -30.07 -44.91 -10.84
CA GLN A 235 -31.02 -45.47 -9.87
C GLN A 235 -32.26 -46.11 -10.54
N GLN A 236 -32.77 -45.52 -11.62
CA GLN A 236 -33.97 -46.03 -12.29
C GLN A 236 -33.75 -47.38 -12.98
N ARG A 237 -32.62 -47.56 -13.69
CA ARG A 237 -32.27 -48.80 -14.39
C ARG A 237 -32.06 -50.00 -13.46
N THR A 238 -31.60 -49.74 -12.24
CA THR A 238 -31.30 -50.80 -11.26
C THR A 238 -32.57 -51.47 -10.73
N SER A 239 -33.70 -50.75 -10.74
CA SER A 239 -34.97 -51.23 -10.17
C SER A 239 -35.77 -52.15 -11.12
N GLU A 240 -35.59 -52.02 -12.43
CA GLU A 240 -36.34 -52.78 -13.45
C GLU A 240 -35.82 -54.21 -13.63
N LEU A 241 -34.52 -54.46 -13.44
CA LEU A 241 -33.90 -55.77 -13.66
C LEU A 241 -34.25 -56.83 -12.59
N SER A 242 -34.71 -56.44 -11.41
CA SER A 242 -34.96 -57.36 -10.27
C SER A 242 -36.19 -58.28 -10.45
N ARG A 243 -36.66 -58.51 -11.69
CA ARG A 243 -38.02 -58.98 -12.01
C ARG A 243 -38.09 -59.85 -13.29
N THR A 244 -37.07 -60.66 -13.58
CA THR A 244 -37.03 -61.50 -14.80
C THR A 244 -36.19 -62.77 -14.62
N ALA A 245 -36.42 -63.52 -13.53
CA ALA A 245 -35.82 -64.85 -13.33
C ALA A 245 -36.73 -65.76 -12.48
N ASP A 246 -37.10 -65.27 -11.28
CA ASP A 246 -38.27 -65.62 -10.46
C ASP A 246 -39.16 -66.79 -10.96
N SER A 247 -39.98 -66.58 -11.99
CA SER A 247 -41.04 -67.52 -12.39
C SER A 247 -40.58 -68.77 -13.15
N LEU A 248 -39.28 -68.96 -13.41
CA LEU A 248 -38.81 -69.91 -14.43
C LEU A 248 -38.46 -71.33 -13.93
N PHE A 249 -38.44 -71.58 -12.62
CA PHE A 249 -37.75 -72.76 -12.05
C PHE A 249 -38.65 -73.96 -11.68
N ALA A 250 -39.99 -73.80 -11.71
CA ALA A 250 -40.88 -74.52 -10.78
C ALA A 250 -41.20 -76.01 -11.08
N GLU A 251 -40.74 -76.62 -12.17
CA GLU A 251 -41.17 -77.97 -12.58
C GLU A 251 -40.20 -79.10 -12.22
N LEU A 252 -38.91 -78.95 -12.55
CA LEU A 252 -38.07 -80.09 -12.94
C LEU A 252 -37.53 -80.95 -11.78
N GLU A 253 -37.29 -80.34 -10.61
CA GLU A 253 -36.26 -80.84 -9.68
C GLU A 253 -36.71 -81.95 -8.72
N VAL A 254 -38.01 -82.26 -8.64
CA VAL A 254 -38.59 -83.16 -7.62
C VAL A 254 -38.26 -84.65 -7.86
N ARG A 255 -38.00 -85.05 -9.12
CA ARG A 255 -38.02 -86.46 -9.56
C ARG A 255 -36.71 -87.22 -9.27
N LYS A 256 -36.29 -87.30 -8.00
CA LYS A 256 -34.93 -87.76 -7.59
C LYS A 256 -34.86 -88.81 -6.47
N ALA A 257 -35.99 -89.26 -5.92
CA ALA A 257 -36.01 -90.02 -4.66
C ALA A 257 -35.48 -91.46 -4.72
N ASN A 258 -36.19 -92.34 -5.44
CA ASN A 258 -36.20 -93.78 -5.16
C ASN A 258 -34.84 -94.48 -5.32
N GLU A 259 -34.23 -94.39 -6.51
CA GLU A 259 -33.13 -95.29 -6.90
C GLU A 259 -31.77 -94.84 -6.34
N LEU A 260 -31.58 -93.53 -6.15
CA LEU A 260 -30.25 -92.93 -5.97
C LEU A 260 -29.64 -93.19 -4.59
N LYS A 261 -30.45 -93.08 -3.53
CA LYS A 261 -30.00 -93.11 -2.13
C LYS A 261 -29.30 -94.41 -1.73
N ILE A 262 -29.63 -95.52 -2.41
CA ILE A 262 -28.99 -96.84 -2.24
C ILE A 262 -27.47 -96.74 -2.50
N ALA A 263 -27.04 -95.94 -3.47
CA ALA A 263 -25.63 -95.74 -3.80
C ALA A 263 -24.90 -94.81 -2.81
N HIS A 264 -25.59 -94.21 -1.83
CA HIS A 264 -25.00 -93.30 -0.85
C HIS A 264 -24.72 -93.95 0.51
N LEU A 265 -25.67 -94.65 1.15
CA LEU A 265 -25.59 -94.95 2.59
C LEU A 265 -24.26 -95.58 3.06
N SER A 266 -23.73 -96.59 2.34
CA SER A 266 -22.44 -97.24 2.70
C SER A 266 -21.20 -96.34 2.54
N ARG A 267 -21.32 -95.21 1.82
CA ARG A 267 -20.28 -94.20 1.60
C ARG A 267 -20.05 -93.34 2.85
N MET A 268 -21.07 -93.15 3.70
CA MET A 268 -20.96 -92.34 4.92
C MET A 268 -20.01 -92.95 5.96
N TYR A 269 -20.10 -94.27 6.18
CA TYR A 269 -19.26 -95.02 7.12
C TYR A 269 -17.75 -94.83 6.88
N ALA A 270 -17.30 -94.78 5.62
CA ALA A 270 -15.90 -94.57 5.26
C ALA A 270 -15.44 -93.11 5.48
N THR A 271 -16.35 -92.15 5.32
CA THR A 271 -16.07 -90.71 5.47
C THR A 271 -15.73 -90.34 6.91
N LEU A 272 -16.48 -90.90 7.88
CA LEU A 272 -16.28 -90.69 9.31
C LEU A 272 -14.85 -91.05 9.76
N GLY A 273 -14.38 -92.27 9.44
CA GLY A 273 -13.05 -92.73 9.84
C GLY A 273 -11.90 -91.87 9.28
N GLN A 274 -12.10 -91.26 8.11
CA GLN A 274 -11.10 -90.36 7.50
C GLN A 274 -11.11 -88.96 8.12
N VAL A 275 -12.26 -88.48 8.56
CA VAL A 275 -12.36 -87.27 9.39
C VAL A 275 -11.60 -87.46 10.71
N ASN A 276 -11.81 -88.60 11.41
CA ASN A 276 -11.19 -88.86 12.72
C ASN A 276 -9.65 -88.90 12.66
N GLN A 277 -9.07 -89.55 11.65
CA GLN A 277 -7.61 -89.54 11.49
C GLN A 277 -7.03 -88.16 11.15
N THR A 278 -7.81 -87.27 10.54
CA THR A 278 -7.35 -85.96 10.06
C THR A 278 -7.48 -84.88 11.13
N ILE A 279 -8.50 -84.98 11.98
CA ILE A 279 -8.59 -84.21 13.23
C ILE A 279 -7.33 -84.43 14.08
N LEU A 280 -6.89 -85.69 14.20
CA LEU A 280 -5.63 -86.07 14.86
C LEU A 280 -4.35 -85.74 14.02
N ARG A 281 -4.43 -84.81 13.07
CA ARG A 281 -3.30 -84.35 12.21
C ARG A 281 -3.29 -82.84 11.94
N VAL A 282 -4.45 -82.21 11.71
CA VAL A 282 -4.55 -80.80 11.29
C VAL A 282 -4.75 -79.90 12.50
N LYS A 283 -3.63 -79.51 13.14
CA LYS A 283 -3.62 -78.73 14.40
C LYS A 283 -3.86 -77.21 14.18
N ASP A 284 -4.97 -76.86 13.52
CA ASP A 284 -5.40 -75.48 13.27
C ASP A 284 -6.93 -75.40 13.08
N LYS A 285 -7.61 -74.55 13.87
CA LYS A 285 -9.09 -74.52 13.99
C LYS A 285 -9.81 -74.46 12.64
N ASP A 286 -9.50 -73.46 11.81
CA ASP A 286 -10.22 -73.22 10.55
C ASP A 286 -9.66 -74.01 9.36
N LYS A 287 -8.40 -74.44 9.40
CA LYS A 287 -7.83 -75.32 8.36
C LYS A 287 -8.26 -76.77 8.57
N MET A 288 -8.48 -77.18 9.82
CA MET A 288 -9.20 -78.42 10.17
C MET A 288 -10.65 -78.37 9.68
N PHE A 289 -11.42 -77.32 10.02
CA PHE A 289 -12.78 -77.11 9.52
C PHE A 289 -12.87 -77.24 7.98
N GLN A 290 -11.96 -76.57 7.26
CA GLN A 290 -11.90 -76.65 5.79
C GLN A 290 -11.60 -78.05 5.27
N THR A 291 -10.81 -78.84 6.01
CA THR A 291 -10.46 -80.21 5.66
C THR A 291 -11.60 -81.19 5.96
N ILE A 292 -12.39 -80.94 7.01
CA ILE A 292 -13.60 -81.71 7.33
C ILE A 292 -14.66 -81.50 6.24
N CYS A 293 -14.93 -80.26 5.83
CA CYS A 293 -15.84 -79.99 4.70
C CYS A 293 -15.31 -80.62 3.40
N ARG A 294 -13.99 -80.64 3.19
CA ARG A 294 -13.36 -81.29 2.03
C ARG A 294 -13.54 -82.80 2.04
N ILE A 295 -13.27 -83.49 3.16
CA ILE A 295 -13.45 -84.96 3.28
C ILE A 295 -14.94 -85.32 3.13
N ALA A 296 -15.85 -84.52 3.71
CA ALA A 296 -17.30 -84.70 3.57
C ALA A 296 -17.77 -84.61 2.11
N VAL A 297 -17.13 -83.78 1.29
CA VAL A 297 -17.48 -83.59 -0.13
C VAL A 297 -16.75 -84.59 -1.04
N GLU A 298 -15.42 -84.71 -0.90
CA GLU A 298 -14.57 -85.52 -1.81
C GLU A 298 -14.73 -87.02 -1.57
N TYR A 299 -14.72 -87.46 -0.31
CA TYR A 299 -14.83 -88.88 0.07
C TYR A 299 -16.26 -89.30 0.42
N GLY A 300 -17.02 -88.42 1.09
CA GLY A 300 -18.42 -88.64 1.42
C GLY A 300 -19.40 -88.40 0.28
N GLY A 301 -18.93 -87.78 -0.81
CA GLY A 301 -19.75 -87.52 -1.98
C GLY A 301 -20.88 -86.51 -1.76
N PHE A 302 -20.86 -85.71 -0.69
CA PHE A 302 -21.87 -84.67 -0.46
C PHE A 302 -21.66 -83.45 -1.35
N GLY A 303 -22.76 -82.85 -1.80
CA GLY A 303 -22.75 -81.73 -2.75
C GLY A 303 -22.33 -80.40 -2.12
N LEU A 304 -22.54 -80.22 -0.82
CA LEU A 304 -22.08 -79.08 -0.04
C LEU A 304 -21.84 -79.51 1.42
N ALA A 305 -20.81 -78.93 2.04
CA ALA A 305 -20.60 -78.92 3.48
C ALA A 305 -20.17 -77.51 3.89
N TRP A 306 -20.88 -76.89 4.83
CA TRP A 306 -20.43 -75.64 5.47
C TRP A 306 -20.45 -75.73 6.99
N ILE A 307 -19.42 -75.18 7.63
CA ILE A 307 -19.39 -74.96 9.08
C ILE A 307 -19.72 -73.49 9.33
N GLY A 308 -20.81 -73.29 10.07
CA GLY A 308 -21.25 -71.98 10.53
C GLY A 308 -21.03 -71.80 12.02
N GLN A 309 -20.79 -70.57 12.45
CA GLN A 309 -20.63 -70.16 13.85
C GLN A 309 -21.88 -69.37 14.32
N TYR A 310 -22.06 -69.22 15.63
CA TYR A 310 -23.33 -68.78 16.25
C TYR A 310 -23.09 -68.12 17.63
N ASP A 311 -23.90 -67.14 18.04
CA ASP A 311 -23.94 -66.72 19.46
C ASP A 311 -24.87 -67.66 20.26
N PRO A 312 -24.40 -68.32 21.34
CA PRO A 312 -25.17 -69.37 22.01
C PRO A 312 -26.50 -68.95 22.66
N GLY A 313 -26.80 -67.64 22.73
CA GLY A 313 -27.98 -67.13 23.41
C GLY A 313 -29.23 -67.16 22.53
N THR A 314 -29.25 -66.35 21.46
CA THR A 314 -30.48 -66.11 20.71
C THR A 314 -30.26 -65.67 19.27
N GLY A 315 -29.11 -66.02 18.67
CA GLY A 315 -28.59 -65.30 17.52
C GLY A 315 -27.97 -65.68 16.16
N LEU A 316 -26.91 -64.97 15.82
CA LEU A 316 -26.42 -64.78 14.46
C LEU A 316 -25.73 -66.05 13.91
N VAL A 317 -26.53 -66.97 13.37
CA VAL A 317 -26.04 -68.08 12.55
C VAL A 317 -25.27 -67.50 11.37
N LYS A 318 -24.01 -67.90 11.21
CA LYS A 318 -23.10 -67.35 10.18
C LYS A 318 -22.18 -68.43 9.61
N PRO A 319 -22.40 -68.91 8.37
CA PRO A 319 -21.43 -69.72 7.65
C PRO A 319 -20.05 -69.04 7.62
N ASN A 320 -18.99 -69.78 7.96
CA ASN A 320 -17.61 -69.29 8.03
C ASN A 320 -16.66 -70.10 7.14
N VAL A 321 -16.92 -71.41 6.98
CA VAL A 321 -16.14 -72.32 6.14
C VAL A 321 -17.07 -73.09 5.21
N VAL A 322 -16.71 -73.26 3.94
CA VAL A 322 -17.52 -73.89 2.89
C VAL A 322 -16.65 -74.78 1.99
N TYR A 323 -17.19 -75.91 1.52
CA TYR A 323 -16.68 -76.69 0.39
C TYR A 323 -17.86 -77.48 -0.26
N GLY A 324 -17.75 -77.90 -1.52
CA GLY A 324 -18.85 -78.52 -2.25
C GLY A 324 -18.70 -78.32 -3.76
N LYS A 325 -19.77 -77.83 -4.41
CA LYS A 325 -19.73 -77.23 -5.76
C LYS A 325 -18.95 -75.89 -5.69
N GLY A 326 -17.64 -75.97 -5.47
CA GLY A 326 -16.80 -74.81 -5.12
C GLY A 326 -16.84 -74.47 -3.63
N ARG A 327 -16.59 -73.19 -3.30
CA ARG A 327 -16.51 -72.66 -1.91
C ARG A 327 -17.47 -71.47 -1.71
N ASN A 328 -18.41 -71.30 -2.63
CA ASN A 328 -19.05 -70.01 -2.93
C ASN A 328 -20.58 -70.04 -2.74
N LEU A 329 -21.09 -70.94 -1.88
CA LEU A 329 -22.50 -71.30 -1.71
C LEU A 329 -23.56 -70.16 -1.72
N LEU A 330 -23.42 -69.06 -0.97
CA LEU A 330 -22.28 -68.63 -0.14
C LEU A 330 -22.26 -67.14 0.23
N SER A 331 -23.39 -66.56 0.65
CA SER A 331 -23.50 -65.17 1.14
C SER A 331 -22.44 -64.71 2.17
N PHE A 332 -22.09 -65.60 3.11
CA PHE A 332 -21.42 -65.25 4.38
C PHE A 332 -22.17 -64.16 5.18
N GLU A 333 -23.51 -64.17 5.13
CA GLU A 333 -24.43 -63.20 5.74
C GLU A 333 -24.78 -63.55 7.22
N ALA A 334 -26.02 -63.32 7.68
CA ALA A 334 -26.54 -63.83 8.97
C ALA A 334 -28.06 -64.13 8.89
N ILE A 335 -28.53 -65.23 9.47
CA ILE A 335 -29.94 -65.67 9.42
C ILE A 335 -30.45 -65.92 10.86
N ASN A 336 -31.62 -65.40 11.27
CA ASN A 336 -32.01 -65.38 12.69
C ASN A 336 -33.55 -65.29 12.98
N ILE A 337 -34.17 -66.23 13.76
CA ILE A 337 -35.64 -66.58 13.63
C ILE A 337 -36.66 -66.84 14.85
N ARG A 338 -36.33 -66.83 16.18
CA ARG A 338 -37.25 -66.97 17.37
C ARG A 338 -37.79 -65.65 17.92
N GLN A 339 -37.08 -65.02 18.87
CA GLN A 339 -37.62 -64.06 19.84
C GLN A 339 -38.50 -62.97 19.23
N ALA A 340 -37.88 -61.97 18.59
CA ALA A 340 -38.57 -60.92 17.86
C ALA A 340 -37.78 -60.38 16.63
N PRO A 341 -37.29 -61.22 15.69
CA PRO A 341 -37.43 -62.67 15.59
C PRO A 341 -36.12 -63.43 15.93
N PHE A 342 -35.46 -63.21 17.06
CA PHE A 342 -34.13 -63.80 17.41
C PHE A 342 -33.97 -65.34 17.65
N SER A 343 -33.67 -66.25 16.66
CA SER A 343 -33.33 -67.75 16.63
C SER A 343 -34.23 -69.04 16.97
N LYS A 344 -35.13 -69.66 16.12
CA LYS A 344 -35.79 -71.03 16.35
C LYS A 344 -35.75 -72.17 15.27
N GLY A 345 -36.11 -71.93 14.01
CA GLY A 345 -36.29 -72.96 12.96
C GLY A 345 -35.05 -73.82 12.68
N ILE A 346 -35.24 -75.05 12.16
CA ILE A 346 -34.55 -76.30 12.55
C ILE A 346 -33.08 -76.25 12.98
N ILE A 347 -32.21 -75.43 12.39
CA ILE A 347 -30.80 -75.30 12.84
C ILE A 347 -30.73 -74.64 14.24
N ALA A 348 -31.71 -73.82 14.62
CA ALA A 348 -31.91 -73.32 15.98
C ALA A 348 -32.71 -74.29 16.88
N SER A 349 -33.36 -75.31 16.31
CA SER A 349 -33.82 -76.49 17.07
C SER A 349 -32.66 -77.43 17.37
N ALA A 350 -31.66 -77.54 16.50
CA ALA A 350 -30.41 -78.24 16.80
C ALA A 350 -29.62 -77.53 17.92
N VAL A 351 -29.69 -76.19 17.99
CA VAL A 351 -29.23 -75.43 19.16
C VAL A 351 -30.07 -75.75 20.40
N GLU A 352 -31.40 -75.65 20.31
CA GLU A 352 -32.31 -75.83 21.45
C GLU A 352 -32.29 -77.26 22.02
N THR A 353 -32.11 -78.27 21.16
CA THR A 353 -32.13 -79.70 21.52
C THR A 353 -30.73 -80.30 21.73
N GLY A 354 -29.70 -79.71 21.13
CA GLY A 354 -28.32 -80.18 21.18
C GLY A 354 -27.98 -81.39 20.32
N ASN A 355 -28.93 -81.91 19.53
CA ASN A 355 -28.77 -83.07 18.64
C ASN A 355 -28.73 -82.66 17.16
N VAL A 356 -28.34 -83.57 16.27
CA VAL A 356 -28.44 -83.38 14.81
C VAL A 356 -29.90 -83.29 14.37
N VAL A 357 -30.22 -82.31 13.51
CA VAL A 357 -31.56 -82.13 12.95
C VAL A 357 -31.49 -82.04 11.42
N SER A 358 -32.42 -82.67 10.72
CA SER A 358 -32.46 -82.78 9.27
C SER A 358 -33.73 -82.22 8.62
N THR A 359 -33.61 -81.84 7.36
CA THR A 359 -34.63 -81.18 6.53
C THR A 359 -34.58 -81.84 5.15
N GLN A 360 -35.71 -82.36 4.66
CA GLN A 360 -35.71 -83.57 3.83
C GLN A 360 -35.88 -83.33 2.33
N ASN A 361 -36.88 -82.56 1.91
CA ASN A 361 -37.25 -82.39 0.50
C ASN A 361 -37.99 -81.05 0.32
N ILE A 362 -37.29 -80.02 -0.18
CA ILE A 362 -37.83 -78.66 -0.40
C ILE A 362 -36.97 -77.52 0.22
N GLN A 363 -36.35 -77.59 1.41
CA GLN A 363 -36.21 -78.61 2.47
C GLN A 363 -37.49 -79.24 3.04
N THR A 364 -38.63 -78.57 2.82
CA THR A 364 -39.89 -78.64 3.57
C THR A 364 -40.33 -80.02 4.10
N ASP A 365 -40.35 -80.31 5.41
CA ASP A 365 -39.98 -79.52 6.60
C ASP A 365 -40.72 -78.18 6.83
N PRO A 366 -41.89 -78.20 7.50
CA PRO A 366 -42.62 -76.99 7.88
C PRO A 366 -41.97 -76.19 9.02
N ALA A 367 -40.84 -76.64 9.60
CA ALA A 367 -40.12 -75.97 10.67
C ALA A 367 -38.76 -75.38 10.23
N MET A 368 -38.39 -75.53 8.95
CA MET A 368 -37.03 -75.23 8.45
C MET A 368 -36.58 -73.80 8.75
N GLN A 369 -37.40 -72.83 8.34
CA GLN A 369 -37.02 -71.42 8.13
C GLN A 369 -36.32 -70.77 9.32
N GLN A 370 -35.04 -70.47 9.26
CA GLN A 370 -34.03 -71.04 8.37
C GLN A 370 -33.82 -70.30 7.05
N TRP A 371 -33.22 -70.99 6.07
CA TRP A 371 -32.55 -70.37 4.91
C TRP A 371 -33.14 -70.70 3.53
N TRP A 372 -34.05 -71.67 3.43
CA TRP A 372 -34.64 -72.21 2.18
C TRP A 372 -33.78 -72.01 0.91
N ASP A 373 -34.03 -70.95 0.15
CA ASP A 373 -33.48 -70.68 -1.19
C ASP A 373 -31.95 -70.50 -1.25
N MET A 374 -31.26 -70.25 -0.13
CA MET A 374 -29.80 -70.36 -0.06
C MET A 374 -29.31 -71.76 -0.48
N VAL A 375 -30.12 -72.79 -0.21
CA VAL A 375 -29.86 -74.18 -0.61
C VAL A 375 -30.13 -74.41 -2.11
N SER A 376 -30.96 -73.57 -2.73
CA SER A 376 -31.14 -73.47 -4.19
C SER A 376 -29.95 -72.80 -4.89
N ALA A 377 -29.09 -72.09 -4.14
CA ALA A 377 -27.92 -71.30 -4.58
C ALA A 377 -27.15 -71.81 -5.84
N GLY A 378 -26.71 -73.06 -5.95
CA GLY A 378 -26.79 -74.17 -4.99
C GLY A 378 -27.24 -75.45 -5.69
N GLY A 379 -28.54 -75.59 -5.94
CA GLY A 379 -29.16 -76.79 -6.51
C GLY A 379 -28.95 -78.02 -5.65
N TYR A 380 -29.45 -78.00 -4.41
CA TYR A 380 -29.43 -79.13 -3.47
C TYR A 380 -30.83 -79.41 -2.93
N HIS A 381 -31.08 -80.66 -2.53
CA HIS A 381 -32.45 -81.21 -2.44
C HIS A 381 -32.77 -81.88 -1.10
N SER A 382 -31.85 -81.77 -0.14
CA SER A 382 -31.95 -82.25 1.25
C SER A 382 -30.81 -81.66 2.09
N ALA A 383 -30.94 -81.66 3.42
CA ALA A 383 -29.84 -81.29 4.32
C ALA A 383 -29.93 -81.90 5.73
N ALA A 384 -28.79 -81.92 6.44
CA ALA A 384 -28.70 -82.12 7.88
C ALA A 384 -27.73 -81.13 8.52
N ALA A 385 -28.06 -80.66 9.74
CA ALA A 385 -27.26 -79.71 10.51
C ALA A 385 -26.82 -80.32 11.86
N VAL A 386 -25.51 -80.28 12.09
CA VAL A 386 -24.81 -80.99 13.17
C VAL A 386 -24.24 -79.98 14.16
N PRO A 387 -24.67 -79.97 15.44
CA PRO A 387 -24.15 -79.00 16.41
C PRO A 387 -22.68 -79.28 16.74
N ILE A 388 -21.85 -78.24 16.65
CA ILE A 388 -20.43 -78.24 17.04
C ILE A 388 -20.25 -77.37 18.29
N ARG A 389 -19.56 -77.93 19.28
CA ARG A 389 -19.43 -77.35 20.61
C ARG A 389 -18.02 -76.86 20.92
N LEU A 390 -17.95 -75.91 21.85
CA LEU A 390 -16.78 -75.48 22.59
C LEU A 390 -17.15 -75.49 24.07
N SER A 391 -16.43 -76.29 24.87
CA SER A 391 -16.65 -76.49 26.31
C SER A 391 -18.12 -76.88 26.63
N GLY A 392 -18.72 -77.67 25.75
CA GLY A 392 -20.12 -78.09 25.81
C GLY A 392 -21.14 -77.12 25.18
N VAL A 393 -20.78 -75.85 24.96
CA VAL A 393 -21.66 -74.80 24.43
C VAL A 393 -21.66 -74.80 22.90
N ILE A 394 -22.83 -74.66 22.26
CA ILE A 394 -22.95 -74.71 20.78
C ILE A 394 -22.50 -73.37 20.18
N VAL A 395 -21.31 -73.37 19.60
CA VAL A 395 -20.69 -72.18 18.98
C VAL A 395 -20.67 -72.25 17.46
N ALA A 396 -20.97 -73.44 16.92
CA ALA A 396 -21.01 -73.71 15.50
C ALA A 396 -22.00 -74.83 15.17
N LEU A 397 -22.41 -74.93 13.90
CA LEU A 397 -23.09 -76.09 13.33
C LEU A 397 -22.52 -76.41 11.94
N LEU A 398 -22.39 -77.69 11.62
CA LEU A 398 -21.98 -78.21 10.30
C LEU A 398 -23.22 -78.64 9.51
N SER A 399 -23.51 -77.92 8.43
CA SER A 399 -24.63 -78.21 7.53
C SER A 399 -24.12 -78.94 6.29
N ILE A 400 -24.72 -80.09 5.98
CA ILE A 400 -24.32 -80.99 4.88
C ILE A 400 -25.52 -81.30 3.99
N TYR A 401 -25.28 -81.39 2.67
CA TYR A 401 -26.31 -81.37 1.63
C TYR A 401 -26.03 -82.37 0.50
N ALA A 402 -27.09 -82.91 -0.11
CA ALA A 402 -27.01 -83.81 -1.28
C ALA A 402 -27.69 -83.20 -2.53
N GLY A 403 -27.45 -83.81 -3.70
CA GLY A 403 -28.19 -83.54 -4.95
C GLY A 403 -29.46 -84.40 -5.08
N GLU A 404 -29.90 -84.98 -3.97
CA GLU A 404 -30.89 -86.04 -3.83
C GLU A 404 -31.84 -85.70 -2.66
N VAL A 405 -33.08 -86.19 -2.70
CA VAL A 405 -34.15 -85.86 -1.73
C VAL A 405 -34.29 -86.88 -0.60
N ASP A 406 -35.01 -86.50 0.46
CA ASP A 406 -35.45 -87.37 1.58
C ASP A 406 -34.30 -88.13 2.24
N PHE A 407 -33.19 -87.41 2.44
CA PHE A 407 -31.85 -88.00 2.40
C PHE A 407 -31.19 -88.22 3.77
N PHE A 408 -31.75 -87.72 4.87
CA PHE A 408 -31.09 -87.73 6.19
C PHE A 408 -32.04 -88.22 7.29
N THR A 409 -32.27 -89.54 7.33
CA THR A 409 -33.49 -90.15 7.90
C THR A 409 -33.30 -91.07 9.12
N GLY A 410 -32.22 -91.87 9.22
CA GLY A 410 -32.09 -92.79 10.37
C GLY A 410 -30.76 -93.56 10.52
N GLU A 411 -30.01 -93.82 9.47
CA GLU A 411 -28.59 -94.25 9.52
C GLU A 411 -27.69 -93.01 9.48
N GLU A 412 -27.98 -92.14 8.53
CA GLU A 412 -27.29 -90.91 8.18
C GLU A 412 -27.15 -89.99 9.40
N VAL A 413 -28.21 -89.91 10.22
CA VAL A 413 -28.25 -89.08 11.42
C VAL A 413 -27.31 -89.61 12.50
N LYS A 414 -27.19 -90.94 12.69
CA LYS A 414 -26.23 -91.53 13.65
C LYS A 414 -24.80 -91.16 13.27
N LEU A 415 -24.47 -91.33 12.00
CA LEU A 415 -23.12 -91.17 11.49
C LEU A 415 -22.70 -89.69 11.48
N LEU A 416 -23.60 -88.78 11.13
CA LEU A 416 -23.35 -87.33 11.23
C LEU A 416 -23.20 -86.87 12.69
N ASP A 417 -23.95 -87.46 13.61
CA ASP A 417 -23.86 -87.18 15.03
C ASP A 417 -22.50 -87.65 15.63
N GLU A 418 -21.98 -88.80 15.20
CA GLU A 418 -20.63 -89.26 15.57
C GLU A 418 -19.53 -88.32 15.04
N MET A 419 -19.69 -87.80 13.82
CA MET A 419 -18.76 -86.83 13.24
C MET A 419 -18.78 -85.47 13.98
N GLY A 420 -19.93 -85.02 14.47
CA GLY A 420 -20.03 -83.79 15.28
C GLY A 420 -19.21 -83.84 16.58
N ARG A 421 -19.00 -85.03 17.16
CA ARG A 421 -18.28 -85.24 18.43
C ARG A 421 -16.78 -84.94 18.34
N ASP A 422 -16.06 -85.64 17.47
CA ASP A 422 -14.61 -85.43 17.30
C ASP A 422 -14.31 -83.99 16.86
N VAL A 423 -15.15 -83.40 16.00
CA VAL A 423 -14.99 -81.99 15.58
C VAL A 423 -15.16 -81.02 16.76
N SER A 424 -16.07 -81.31 17.70
CA SER A 424 -16.28 -80.50 18.91
C SER A 424 -15.12 -80.63 19.90
N PHE A 425 -14.67 -81.85 20.20
CA PHE A 425 -13.49 -82.08 21.05
C PHE A 425 -12.23 -81.40 20.47
N ALA A 426 -12.09 -81.43 19.15
CA ALA A 426 -11.04 -80.72 18.45
C ALA A 426 -11.20 -79.19 18.50
N LEU A 427 -12.44 -78.66 18.57
CA LEU A 427 -12.67 -77.22 18.70
C LEU A 427 -12.25 -76.69 20.08
N ASP A 428 -12.54 -77.40 21.17
CA ASP A 428 -11.93 -77.12 22.49
C ASP A 428 -10.39 -77.14 22.39
N THR A 429 -9.85 -78.16 21.72
CA THR A 429 -8.40 -78.36 21.53
C THR A 429 -7.74 -77.29 20.63
N LEU A 430 -8.51 -76.45 19.92
CA LEU A 430 -8.02 -75.49 18.91
C LEU A 430 -8.51 -74.05 19.08
N HIS A 431 -9.46 -73.77 19.97
CA HIS A 431 -10.02 -72.41 20.15
C HIS A 431 -9.06 -71.47 20.91
N LEU A 432 -8.52 -71.92 22.04
CA LEU A 432 -7.73 -71.08 22.95
C LEU A 432 -6.48 -70.48 22.26
N GLU A 433 -5.89 -71.25 21.34
CA GLU A 433 -4.74 -70.85 20.53
C GLU A 433 -5.01 -69.65 19.61
N ALA A 434 -6.29 -69.34 19.33
CA ALA A 434 -6.70 -68.20 18.50
C ALA A 434 -6.99 -66.91 19.32
N ILE A 435 -7.20 -67.01 20.63
CA ILE A 435 -7.60 -65.86 21.49
C ILE A 435 -6.47 -64.83 21.60
N HIS A 436 -5.28 -65.31 21.94
CA HIS A 436 -4.10 -64.49 22.28
C HIS A 436 -3.37 -63.95 21.03
N ARG A 437 -4.14 -63.22 20.21
CA ARG A 437 -3.68 -62.29 19.17
C ARG A 437 -4.56 -61.05 19.10
N LYS A 438 -5.89 -61.19 19.28
CA LYS A 438 -6.84 -60.10 19.03
C LYS A 438 -7.01 -59.13 20.21
N ALA A 439 -6.68 -59.55 21.44
CA ALA A 439 -6.52 -58.59 22.54
C ALA A 439 -5.27 -57.70 22.32
N ASP A 440 -4.26 -58.27 21.67
CA ASP A 440 -2.96 -57.71 21.40
C ASP A 440 -3.01 -56.73 20.20
N GLU A 441 -3.65 -57.13 19.10
CA GLU A 441 -3.84 -56.32 17.87
C GLU A 441 -4.58 -55.00 18.13
N LEU A 442 -5.73 -55.07 18.81
CA LEU A 442 -6.70 -53.97 18.85
C LEU A 442 -6.23 -52.79 19.72
N LEU A 443 -5.48 -53.06 20.79
CA LEU A 443 -4.90 -52.02 21.63
C LEU A 443 -3.92 -51.15 20.83
N VAL A 444 -2.98 -51.80 20.13
CA VAL A 444 -1.95 -51.12 19.31
C VAL A 444 -2.59 -50.32 18.18
N GLN A 445 -3.59 -50.91 17.52
CA GLN A 445 -4.34 -50.30 16.42
C GLN A 445 -5.12 -49.05 16.86
N SER A 446 -5.66 -49.04 18.09
CA SER A 446 -6.32 -47.87 18.68
C SER A 446 -5.32 -46.77 19.03
N GLN A 447 -4.27 -47.12 19.80
CA GLN A 447 -3.24 -46.19 20.29
C GLN A 447 -2.59 -45.38 19.17
N ARG A 448 -2.22 -46.03 18.06
CA ARG A 448 -1.52 -45.38 16.93
C ARG A 448 -2.31 -44.20 16.34
N ARG A 449 -3.64 -44.29 16.27
CA ARG A 449 -4.48 -43.22 15.68
C ARG A 449 -4.54 -41.97 16.56
N PHE A 450 -4.57 -42.13 17.89
CA PHE A 450 -4.48 -41.01 18.81
C PHE A 450 -3.09 -40.38 18.78
N LYS A 451 -2.04 -41.23 18.73
CA LYS A 451 -0.65 -40.81 18.60
C LYS A 451 -0.44 -39.91 17.38
N ASP A 452 -0.90 -40.34 16.20
CA ASP A 452 -0.70 -39.59 14.95
C ASP A 452 -1.45 -38.24 14.93
N MET A 453 -2.65 -38.16 15.54
CA MET A 453 -3.47 -36.94 15.56
C MET A 453 -3.02 -35.92 16.61
N PHE A 454 -2.43 -36.38 17.71
CA PHE A 454 -1.97 -35.52 18.80
C PHE A 454 -0.48 -35.19 18.65
N GLU A 455 0.41 -36.19 18.56
CA GLU A 455 1.86 -35.98 18.60
C GLU A 455 2.39 -35.25 17.37
N ASP A 456 1.92 -35.59 16.17
CA ASP A 456 2.45 -35.09 14.88
C ASP A 456 1.67 -33.93 14.27
N HIS A 457 0.70 -33.37 15.00
CA HIS A 457 -0.03 -32.19 14.55
C HIS A 457 0.84 -30.92 14.58
N SER A 458 0.64 -30.00 13.63
CA SER A 458 1.45 -28.78 13.49
C SER A 458 1.14 -27.68 14.51
N ALA A 459 -0.10 -27.61 15.00
CA ALA A 459 -0.49 -26.68 16.06
C ALA A 459 0.02 -27.12 17.44
N VAL A 460 0.37 -26.15 18.28
CA VAL A 460 0.85 -26.36 19.66
C VAL A 460 -0.32 -26.84 20.51
N MET A 461 -0.20 -28.04 21.10
CA MET A 461 -1.26 -28.66 21.88
C MET A 461 -0.76 -29.13 23.24
N LEU A 462 -1.57 -28.90 24.27
CA LEU A 462 -1.34 -29.36 25.65
C LEU A 462 -2.61 -30.02 26.19
N ILE A 463 -2.44 -31.06 27.02
CA ILE A 463 -3.48 -31.61 27.88
C ILE A 463 -3.14 -31.21 29.31
N ILE A 464 -4.07 -30.55 30.00
CA ILE A 464 -3.82 -29.92 31.31
C ILE A 464 -4.85 -30.44 32.33
N ASP A 465 -4.39 -30.72 33.54
CA ASP A 465 -5.27 -31.01 34.66
C ASP A 465 -5.97 -29.72 35.13
N PRO A 466 -7.31 -29.62 35.05
CA PRO A 466 -8.03 -28.36 35.29
C PRO A 466 -7.96 -27.87 36.74
N VAL A 467 -7.62 -28.75 37.69
CA VAL A 467 -7.59 -28.40 39.12
C VAL A 467 -6.20 -27.96 39.54
N SER A 468 -5.17 -28.72 39.15
CA SER A 468 -3.78 -28.43 39.54
C SER A 468 -3.03 -27.56 38.53
N GLY A 469 -3.53 -27.40 37.31
CA GLY A 469 -2.80 -26.73 36.22
C GLY A 469 -1.60 -27.53 35.69
N SER A 470 -1.42 -28.78 36.13
CA SER A 470 -0.31 -29.64 35.70
C SER A 470 -0.47 -30.02 34.22
N ILE A 471 0.61 -29.93 33.44
CA ILE A 471 0.60 -30.37 32.04
C ILE A 471 0.68 -31.90 32.04
N ILE A 472 -0.41 -32.55 31.67
CA ILE A 472 -0.52 -34.02 31.59
C ILE A 472 0.25 -34.54 30.38
N GLU A 473 0.10 -33.87 29.23
CA GLU A 473 0.72 -34.28 27.97
C GLU A 473 0.94 -33.08 27.02
N ALA A 474 1.96 -33.17 26.16
CA ALA A 474 2.30 -32.15 25.17
C ALA A 474 2.69 -32.79 23.83
N ASN A 475 2.36 -32.16 22.71
CA ASN A 475 2.73 -32.68 21.39
C ASN A 475 4.11 -32.20 20.89
N ASN A 476 4.58 -32.76 19.77
CA ASN A 476 5.89 -32.39 19.19
C ASN A 476 5.94 -30.90 18.80
N ALA A 477 4.82 -30.33 18.35
CA ALA A 477 4.74 -28.90 18.06
C ALA A 477 4.93 -28.05 19.33
N ALA A 478 4.37 -28.47 20.47
CA ALA A 478 4.57 -27.78 21.75
C ALA A 478 6.01 -27.85 22.24
N ALA A 479 6.66 -29.01 22.15
CA ALA A 479 8.07 -29.13 22.51
C ALA A 479 8.97 -28.23 21.63
N LYS A 480 8.72 -28.20 20.32
CA LYS A 480 9.44 -27.29 19.39
C LYS A 480 9.13 -25.82 19.69
N PHE A 481 7.87 -25.49 19.95
CA PHE A 481 7.45 -24.12 20.22
C PHE A 481 8.04 -23.63 21.53
N TYR A 482 7.90 -24.31 22.66
CA TYR A 482 8.43 -23.83 23.95
C TYR A 482 9.93 -24.11 24.15
N GLY A 483 10.50 -25.06 23.43
CA GLY A 483 11.92 -25.43 23.49
C GLY A 483 12.29 -26.38 24.64
N TRP A 484 11.34 -26.72 25.52
CA TRP A 484 11.47 -27.83 26.47
C TRP A 484 11.07 -29.15 25.80
N SER A 485 11.70 -30.25 26.21
CA SER A 485 11.26 -31.58 25.83
C SER A 485 9.86 -31.90 26.38
N ILE A 486 9.17 -32.87 25.77
CA ILE A 486 7.85 -33.31 26.25
C ILE A 486 7.94 -33.79 27.71
N GLU A 487 9.01 -34.48 28.11
CA GLU A 487 9.19 -34.92 29.50
C GLU A 487 9.35 -33.76 30.49
N GLU A 488 10.03 -32.69 30.09
CA GLU A 488 10.17 -31.48 30.90
C GLU A 488 8.82 -30.77 31.00
N LEU A 489 8.11 -30.58 29.88
CA LEU A 489 6.78 -29.98 29.85
C LEU A 489 5.80 -30.72 30.78
N ARG A 490 5.84 -32.06 30.81
CA ARG A 490 4.97 -32.88 31.70
C ARG A 490 5.25 -32.73 33.19
N ARG A 491 6.41 -32.16 33.56
CA ARG A 491 6.77 -31.87 34.95
C ARG A 491 6.45 -30.42 35.34
N MET A 492 6.00 -29.62 34.38
CA MET A 492 5.67 -28.22 34.58
C MET A 492 4.17 -28.05 34.85
N GLN A 493 3.84 -26.97 35.54
CA GLN A 493 2.50 -26.43 35.62
C GLN A 493 2.34 -25.35 34.54
N ILE A 494 1.11 -25.12 34.08
CA ILE A 494 0.82 -24.13 33.05
C ILE A 494 1.28 -22.71 33.46
N GLN A 495 1.32 -22.43 34.76
CA GLN A 495 1.83 -21.18 35.34
C GLN A 495 3.35 -21.01 35.25
N ASP A 496 4.11 -22.08 35.01
CA ASP A 496 5.56 -21.98 34.77
C ASP A 496 5.85 -21.46 33.35
N ILE A 497 4.86 -21.56 32.46
CA ILE A 497 4.91 -21.08 31.07
C ILE A 497 4.18 -19.74 30.96
N ASN A 498 3.04 -19.58 31.63
CA ASN A 498 2.22 -18.37 31.55
C ASN A 498 2.73 -17.26 32.47
N VAL A 499 3.11 -16.13 31.87
CA VAL A 499 3.67 -14.95 32.56
C VAL A 499 2.57 -13.95 32.98
N SER A 500 1.33 -14.15 32.55
CA SER A 500 0.19 -13.30 32.95
C SER A 500 -0.23 -13.53 34.41
N ALA A 501 -0.79 -12.50 35.06
CA ALA A 501 -1.16 -12.54 36.49
C ALA A 501 -2.22 -13.63 36.80
N HIS A 502 -2.09 -14.28 37.97
CA HIS A 502 -2.74 -15.50 38.46
C HIS A 502 -4.30 -15.56 38.53
N GLY A 503 -5.04 -14.68 37.84
CA GLY A 503 -6.51 -14.61 37.92
C GLY A 503 -7.30 -15.02 36.66
N GLU A 504 -6.65 -15.20 35.50
CA GLU A 504 -7.36 -15.33 34.21
C GLU A 504 -7.73 -16.76 33.82
N ILE A 505 -7.04 -17.77 34.35
CA ILE A 505 -7.29 -19.20 34.01
C ILE A 505 -8.69 -19.65 34.49
N THR A 506 -9.11 -19.26 35.69
CA THR A 506 -10.44 -19.57 36.24
C THR A 506 -11.56 -18.96 35.38
N ARG A 507 -11.32 -17.75 34.85
CA ARG A 507 -12.26 -17.01 33.99
C ARG A 507 -12.34 -17.62 32.59
N ALA A 508 -11.22 -18.13 32.06
CA ALA A 508 -11.16 -18.87 30.80
C ALA A 508 -11.97 -20.19 30.85
N ILE A 509 -11.92 -20.89 31.99
CA ILE A 509 -12.71 -22.12 32.23
C ILE A 509 -14.22 -21.83 32.28
N GLU A 510 -14.62 -20.69 32.89
CA GLU A 510 -16.03 -20.27 32.93
C GLU A 510 -16.54 -19.79 31.56
N GLN A 511 -15.75 -19.03 30.81
CA GLN A 511 -16.13 -18.51 29.48
C GLN A 511 -16.15 -19.60 28.39
N GLY A 512 -15.32 -20.64 28.51
CA GLY A 512 -15.41 -21.85 27.68
C GLY A 512 -16.73 -22.61 27.85
N ARG A 513 -17.41 -22.46 29.00
CA ARG A 513 -18.76 -23.01 29.25
C ARG A 513 -19.89 -22.17 28.66
N THR A 514 -19.71 -20.86 28.49
CA THR A 514 -20.77 -19.90 28.08
C THR A 514 -20.67 -19.49 26.60
N GLY A 515 -19.47 -19.51 26.02
CA GLY A 515 -19.21 -19.26 24.59
C GLY A 515 -18.84 -17.81 24.22
N GLU A 516 -18.52 -16.95 25.20
CA GLU A 516 -18.40 -15.49 25.08
C GLU A 516 -17.13 -14.97 24.34
N ARG A 517 -16.89 -15.43 23.10
CA ARG A 517 -15.61 -15.38 22.34
C ARG A 517 -14.62 -16.43 22.87
N ASN A 518 -13.98 -17.17 21.97
CA ASN A 518 -13.60 -18.56 22.29
C ASN A 518 -12.09 -18.81 22.51
N TYR A 519 -11.34 -17.75 22.86
CA TYR A 519 -9.93 -17.82 23.23
C TYR A 519 -9.55 -16.76 24.25
N VAL A 520 -8.39 -16.93 24.89
CA VAL A 520 -7.80 -15.98 25.84
C VAL A 520 -6.41 -15.57 25.38
N LEU A 521 -6.13 -14.27 25.37
CA LEU A 521 -4.80 -13.73 25.10
C LEU A 521 -3.93 -13.89 26.34
N ASN A 522 -2.79 -14.56 26.20
CA ASN A 522 -1.79 -14.74 27.26
C ASN A 522 -0.38 -14.39 26.75
N ARG A 523 0.56 -14.22 27.69
CA ARG A 523 1.99 -14.14 27.38
C ARG A 523 2.68 -15.39 27.90
N HIS A 524 3.28 -16.17 27.01
CA HIS A 524 3.97 -17.40 27.38
C HIS A 524 5.49 -17.26 27.23
N CYS A 525 6.24 -17.79 28.19
CA CYS A 525 7.70 -17.84 28.18
C CYS A 525 8.20 -19.14 27.56
N ARG A 526 9.32 -19.07 26.85
CA ARG A 526 10.05 -20.22 26.28
C ARG A 526 11.28 -20.55 27.13
N SER A 527 11.86 -21.72 26.91
CA SER A 527 13.09 -22.16 27.60
C SER A 527 14.30 -21.23 27.45
N ASP A 528 14.37 -20.47 26.35
CA ASP A 528 15.41 -19.46 26.10
C ASP A 528 15.13 -18.11 26.81
N GLY A 529 14.02 -18.01 27.55
CA GLY A 529 13.58 -16.80 28.23
C GLY A 529 12.81 -15.81 27.33
N SER A 530 12.60 -16.11 26.04
CA SER A 530 11.80 -15.25 25.17
C SER A 530 10.30 -15.40 25.45
N VAL A 531 9.59 -14.28 25.38
CA VAL A 531 8.14 -14.21 25.63
C VAL A 531 7.40 -14.10 24.30
N ARG A 532 6.29 -14.84 24.17
CA ARG A 532 5.39 -14.82 23.02
C ARG A 532 3.98 -14.41 23.45
N ASP A 533 3.35 -13.54 22.67
CA ASP A 533 1.92 -13.28 22.78
C ASP A 533 1.17 -14.42 22.09
N VAL A 534 0.26 -15.05 22.83
CA VAL A 534 -0.44 -16.24 22.34
C VAL A 534 -1.95 -16.15 22.53
N GLU A 535 -2.70 -16.69 21.57
CA GLU A 535 -4.13 -16.95 21.69
C GLU A 535 -4.34 -18.41 22.12
N VAL A 536 -4.97 -18.60 23.30
CA VAL A 536 -5.15 -19.90 23.94
C VAL A 536 -6.62 -20.33 23.82
N TYR A 537 -6.86 -21.42 23.09
CA TYR A 537 -8.17 -22.04 22.90
C TYR A 537 -8.26 -23.29 23.77
N SER A 538 -9.23 -23.38 24.68
CA SER A 538 -9.36 -24.52 25.58
C SER A 538 -10.75 -25.17 25.47
N SER A 539 -10.77 -26.51 25.48
CA SER A 539 -11.97 -27.33 25.49
C SER A 539 -11.83 -28.47 26.51
N THR A 540 -12.92 -28.96 27.07
CA THR A 540 -12.88 -30.07 28.04
C THR A 540 -13.00 -31.41 27.33
N ILE A 541 -12.11 -32.34 27.67
CA ILE A 541 -12.22 -33.76 27.35
C ILE A 541 -12.41 -34.55 28.65
N GLU A 542 -13.03 -35.72 28.58
CA GLU A 542 -13.08 -36.67 29.69
C GLU A 542 -12.59 -38.04 29.18
N SER A 543 -11.80 -38.72 29.99
CA SER A 543 -11.38 -40.10 29.79
C SER A 543 -11.31 -40.77 31.16
N ASP A 544 -11.84 -41.99 31.28
CA ASP A 544 -11.84 -42.79 32.53
C ASP A 544 -12.37 -42.04 33.77
N GLY A 545 -13.38 -41.16 33.58
CA GLY A 545 -13.96 -40.36 34.68
C GLY A 545 -13.10 -39.17 35.14
N LYS A 546 -11.99 -38.87 34.45
CA LYS A 546 -11.13 -37.72 34.71
C LYS A 546 -11.30 -36.65 33.63
N VAL A 547 -11.78 -35.47 34.03
CA VAL A 547 -11.90 -34.30 33.14
C VAL A 547 -10.53 -33.65 32.97
N SER A 548 -10.11 -33.43 31.73
CA SER A 548 -8.87 -32.73 31.37
C SER A 548 -9.16 -31.59 30.40
N LEU A 549 -8.34 -30.54 30.40
CA LEU A 549 -8.40 -29.46 29.43
C LEU A 549 -7.52 -29.79 28.24
N TYR A 550 -8.11 -29.82 27.06
CA TYR A 550 -7.40 -29.87 25.79
C TYR A 550 -7.25 -28.45 25.25
N THR A 551 -6.00 -28.00 25.12
CA THR A 551 -5.65 -26.61 24.81
C THR A 551 -4.82 -26.51 23.54
N ILE A 552 -5.22 -25.61 22.62
CA ILE A 552 -4.49 -25.25 21.41
C ILE A 552 -3.96 -23.82 21.57
N ILE A 553 -2.68 -23.62 21.27
CA ILE A 553 -1.99 -22.32 21.42
C ILE A 553 -1.55 -21.81 20.03
N HIS A 554 -1.91 -20.57 19.71
CA HIS A 554 -1.45 -19.88 18.50
C HIS A 554 -0.53 -18.71 18.87
N ASP A 555 0.62 -18.60 18.20
CA ASP A 555 1.51 -17.44 18.34
C ASP A 555 0.97 -16.26 17.51
N VAL A 556 0.71 -15.14 18.18
CA VAL A 556 0.20 -13.90 17.57
C VAL A 556 1.16 -12.72 17.79
N THR A 557 2.40 -12.98 18.22
CA THR A 557 3.38 -11.95 18.56
C THR A 557 3.62 -10.98 17.41
N GLU A 558 3.90 -11.50 16.20
CA GLU A 558 4.10 -10.63 15.03
C GLU A 558 2.83 -9.85 14.67
N ARG A 559 1.65 -10.48 14.76
CA ARG A 559 0.36 -9.82 14.44
C ARG A 559 0.14 -8.60 15.34
N LYS A 560 0.34 -8.75 16.65
CA LYS A 560 0.20 -7.65 17.60
C LYS A 560 1.20 -6.51 17.34
N HIS A 561 2.44 -6.83 17.02
CA HIS A 561 3.44 -5.80 16.74
C HIS A 561 3.09 -4.98 15.48
N TYR A 562 2.52 -5.63 14.45
CA TYR A 562 1.99 -4.91 13.27
C TYR A 562 0.81 -4.00 13.64
N GLU A 563 -0.10 -4.46 14.50
CA GLU A 563 -1.23 -3.64 14.98
C GLU A 563 -0.73 -2.40 15.73
N ILE A 564 0.29 -2.52 16.59
CA ILE A 564 0.91 -1.40 17.30
C ILE A 564 1.56 -0.42 16.32
N ALA A 565 2.39 -0.90 15.39
CA ALA A 565 3.05 -0.04 14.39
C ALA A 565 2.03 0.69 13.51
N SER A 566 0.93 0.02 13.11
CA SER A 566 -0.15 0.65 12.35
C SER A 566 -0.91 1.70 13.15
N THR A 567 -1.16 1.45 14.44
CA THR A 567 -1.84 2.40 15.32
C THR A 567 -0.98 3.64 15.54
N LEU A 568 0.32 3.45 15.79
CA LEU A 568 1.27 4.55 15.90
C LEU A 568 1.37 5.35 14.60
N HIS A 569 1.38 4.70 13.43
CA HIS A 569 1.37 5.41 12.15
C HIS A 569 0.16 6.34 12.00
N ILE A 570 -1.04 5.85 12.34
CA ILE A 570 -2.27 6.65 12.29
C ILE A 570 -2.20 7.82 13.30
N ALA A 571 -1.78 7.55 14.54
CA ALA A 571 -1.62 8.58 15.56
C ALA A 571 -0.62 9.67 15.13
N LEU A 572 0.53 9.28 14.57
CA LEU A 572 1.54 10.22 14.08
C LEU A 572 1.02 11.08 12.90
N LEU A 573 0.18 10.52 12.03
CA LEU A 573 -0.45 11.27 10.92
C LEU A 573 -1.50 12.27 11.41
N GLU A 574 -2.34 11.90 12.37
CA GLU A 574 -3.36 12.82 12.93
C GLU A 574 -2.74 14.01 13.67
N MET A 575 -1.52 13.83 14.19
CA MET A 575 -0.79 14.84 14.97
C MET A 575 0.02 15.83 14.11
N GLU A 576 0.00 15.70 12.78
CA GLU A 576 0.70 16.57 11.79
C GLU A 576 0.41 18.07 11.96
N SER A 577 -0.73 18.42 12.56
CA SER A 577 -1.19 19.81 12.69
C SER A 577 -0.92 20.49 14.03
N THR A 578 -0.48 19.76 15.07
CA THR A 578 -0.49 20.27 16.46
C THR A 578 0.80 20.07 17.26
N HIS A 579 1.69 19.18 16.84
CA HIS A 579 2.88 18.78 17.61
C HIS A 579 4.19 19.13 16.90
N SER A 580 5.26 19.32 17.66
CA SER A 580 6.59 19.62 17.13
C SER A 580 7.28 18.36 16.57
N LYS A 581 8.22 18.55 15.62
CA LYS A 581 9.01 17.44 15.05
C LYS A 581 9.75 16.61 16.12
N GLU A 582 10.18 17.25 17.20
CA GLU A 582 10.88 16.59 18.31
C GLU A 582 9.94 15.68 19.13
N GLU A 583 8.69 16.09 19.36
CA GLU A 583 7.68 15.28 20.07
C GLU A 583 7.33 14.00 19.30
N LEU A 584 7.16 14.09 17.97
CA LEU A 584 6.89 12.94 17.10
C LEU A 584 8.02 11.89 17.17
N LEU A 585 9.27 12.37 17.13
CA LEU A 585 10.45 11.52 17.26
C LEU A 585 10.53 10.88 18.66
N GLN A 586 10.25 11.65 19.72
CA GLN A 586 10.28 11.15 21.09
C GLN A 586 9.23 10.04 21.32
N MET A 587 7.98 10.23 20.87
CA MET A 587 6.94 9.19 20.98
C MET A 587 7.32 7.92 20.22
N THR A 588 7.90 8.07 19.02
CA THR A 588 8.37 6.94 18.22
C THR A 588 9.46 6.16 18.96
N LEU A 589 10.37 6.85 19.64
CA LEU A 589 11.41 6.22 20.46
C LEU A 589 10.84 5.53 21.70
N ASP A 590 9.83 6.11 22.36
CA ASP A 590 9.15 5.49 23.50
C ASP A 590 8.47 4.17 23.10
N GLU A 591 7.81 4.14 21.94
CA GLU A 591 7.21 2.91 21.42
C GLU A 591 8.28 1.89 21.00
N ALA A 592 9.38 2.34 20.40
CA ALA A 592 10.51 1.49 20.07
C ALA A 592 11.11 0.84 21.33
N GLU A 593 11.22 1.58 22.44
CA GLU A 593 11.62 1.02 23.73
C GLU A 593 10.64 -0.03 24.22
N GLN A 594 9.34 0.25 24.18
CA GLN A 594 8.31 -0.67 24.65
C GLN A 594 8.28 -1.98 23.85
N LEU A 595 8.31 -1.91 22.52
CA LEU A 595 8.29 -3.09 21.64
C LEU A 595 9.53 -3.97 21.76
N THR A 596 10.68 -3.35 22.04
CA THR A 596 11.95 -4.08 22.15
C THR A 596 12.33 -4.40 23.60
N GLU A 597 11.52 -3.98 24.57
CA GLU A 597 11.82 -4.04 26.01
C GLU A 597 13.18 -3.38 26.35
N SER A 598 13.50 -2.30 25.64
CA SER A 598 14.70 -1.48 25.85
C SER A 598 14.45 -0.39 26.87
N SER A 599 15.52 0.24 27.37
CA SER A 599 15.41 1.31 28.37
C SER A 599 16.02 2.65 27.93
N ILE A 600 16.68 2.66 26.77
CA ILE A 600 17.33 3.84 26.19
C ILE A 600 17.01 3.88 24.70
N GLY A 601 16.73 5.06 24.16
CA GLY A 601 16.34 5.31 22.78
C GLY A 601 16.81 6.67 22.29
N PHE A 602 17.36 6.73 21.08
CA PHE A 602 17.84 7.96 20.45
C PHE A 602 17.66 7.96 18.93
N PHE A 603 17.49 9.15 18.37
CA PHE A 603 17.26 9.35 16.93
C PHE A 603 18.19 10.45 16.38
N TYR A 604 18.95 10.12 15.34
CA TYR A 604 19.87 11.02 14.65
C TYR A 604 19.43 11.26 13.21
N PHE A 605 19.56 12.49 12.72
CA PHE A 605 19.57 12.77 11.29
C PHE A 605 20.98 12.73 10.74
N VAL A 606 21.08 12.29 9.49
CA VAL A 606 22.34 12.27 8.74
C VAL A 606 22.31 13.42 7.74
N SER A 607 23.41 14.18 7.64
CA SER A 607 23.54 15.23 6.62
C SER A 607 23.54 14.64 5.21
N ALA A 608 23.14 15.44 4.22
CA ALA A 608 22.97 14.98 2.83
C ALA A 608 24.26 14.45 2.17
N ASP A 609 25.43 14.82 2.69
CA ASP A 609 26.77 14.37 2.29
C ASP A 609 27.26 13.13 3.09
N GLU A 610 26.44 12.60 4.00
CA GLU A 610 26.75 11.48 4.89
C GLU A 610 28.02 11.71 5.75
N THR A 611 28.33 12.97 6.07
CA THR A 611 29.53 13.32 6.86
C THR A 611 29.24 13.65 8.31
N THR A 612 27.99 13.98 8.68
CA THR A 612 27.65 14.38 10.06
C THR A 612 26.33 13.76 10.52
N LEU A 613 26.30 13.36 11.80
CA LEU A 613 25.12 12.93 12.53
C LEU A 613 24.67 14.06 13.46
N THR A 614 23.40 14.43 13.40
CA THR A 614 22.81 15.41 14.32
C THR A 614 21.75 14.75 15.18
N LEU A 615 21.95 14.72 16.50
CA LEU A 615 20.97 14.17 17.44
C LEU A 615 19.69 15.03 17.41
N GLN A 616 18.56 14.39 17.12
CA GLN A 616 17.26 15.05 17.02
C GLN A 616 16.40 14.85 18.27
N ALA A 617 16.34 13.62 18.77
CA ALA A 617 15.47 13.29 19.90
C ALA A 617 16.02 12.14 20.75
N ARG A 618 15.48 12.03 21.96
CA ARG A 618 15.72 10.96 22.92
C ARG A 618 14.37 10.48 23.46
N SER A 619 14.27 9.21 23.82
CA SER A 619 13.08 8.70 24.52
C SER A 619 12.88 9.41 25.86
N THR A 620 11.66 9.35 26.37
CA THR A 620 11.26 9.87 27.68
C THR A 620 12.08 9.27 28.81
N ASN A 621 12.40 7.97 28.75
CA ASN A 621 13.26 7.33 29.76
C ASN A 621 14.70 7.80 29.66
N THR A 622 15.25 7.92 28.44
CA THR A 622 16.62 8.40 28.23
C THR A 622 16.79 9.82 28.74
N GLN A 623 15.82 10.71 28.49
CA GLN A 623 15.86 12.10 28.99
C GLN A 623 16.00 12.16 30.52
N LYS A 624 15.34 11.27 31.26
CA LYS A 624 15.43 11.19 32.73
C LYS A 624 16.81 10.72 33.23
N MET A 625 17.61 10.09 32.36
CA MET A 625 18.92 9.51 32.69
C MET A 625 20.13 10.39 32.31
N VAL A 626 19.93 11.55 31.67
CA VAL A 626 21.02 12.45 31.21
C VAL A 626 21.71 13.16 32.38
N CYS A 627 23.04 13.25 32.35
CA CYS A 627 23.83 13.70 33.51
C CYS A 627 23.81 15.22 33.80
N THR A 628 23.50 16.08 32.82
CA THR A 628 23.65 17.54 32.91
C THR A 628 22.89 18.18 31.72
N PRO A 629 22.36 19.42 31.81
CA PRO A 629 22.01 20.20 30.62
C PRO A 629 23.30 20.69 29.91
N ALA A 630 24.22 19.77 29.62
CA ALA A 630 25.57 20.08 29.16
C ALA A 630 25.58 20.54 27.70
N LYS A 631 26.32 21.65 27.48
CA LYS A 631 26.89 22.15 26.22
C LYS A 631 26.69 21.21 25.01
N GLU A 632 25.66 21.54 24.25
CA GLU A 632 25.50 21.52 22.79
C GLU A 632 26.66 20.94 21.95
N CYS A 633 26.95 19.65 22.04
CA CYS A 633 27.50 18.94 20.88
C CYS A 633 26.39 18.04 20.33
N ARG A 634 25.50 18.63 19.54
CA ARG A 634 24.44 17.91 18.82
C ARG A 634 24.96 17.21 17.58
N GLN A 635 26.15 17.58 17.10
CA GLN A 635 26.74 17.11 15.85
C GLN A 635 27.95 16.22 16.09
N PHE A 636 28.01 15.09 15.39
CA PHE A 636 29.08 14.12 15.44
C PHE A 636 29.55 13.80 14.01
N PRO A 637 30.84 13.93 13.68
CA PRO A 637 31.29 13.59 12.34
C PRO A 637 31.30 12.07 12.10
N LEU A 638 30.86 11.64 10.92
CA LEU A 638 30.88 10.23 10.49
C LEU A 638 32.30 9.69 10.23
N ASN A 639 33.31 10.55 10.14
CA ASN A 639 34.69 10.12 9.89
C ASN A 639 35.43 9.62 11.14
N THR A 640 34.91 9.91 12.34
CA THR A 640 35.43 9.40 13.62
C THR A 640 34.99 7.96 13.87
N SER A 641 35.84 7.19 14.55
CA SER A 641 35.69 5.75 14.69
C SER A 641 34.73 5.42 15.84
N GLY A 642 33.42 5.54 15.66
CA GLY A 642 32.40 5.31 16.71
C GLY A 642 31.55 4.04 16.55
N VAL A 643 30.91 3.61 17.62
CA VAL A 643 30.11 2.36 17.73
C VAL A 643 28.77 2.46 16.97
N LEU A 644 28.17 3.66 16.94
CA LEU A 644 26.99 4.03 16.15
C LEU A 644 27.20 3.95 14.63
N LEU A 645 28.46 4.06 14.19
CA LEU A 645 28.85 4.26 12.80
C LEU A 645 29.06 2.97 12.01
N GLU A 646 29.15 1.83 12.71
CA GLU A 646 29.26 0.54 12.03
C GLU A 646 27.98 0.19 11.27
N SER A 647 26.82 0.57 11.79
CA SER A 647 25.54 0.42 11.10
C SER A 647 25.47 1.28 9.83
N ALA A 648 25.98 2.52 9.91
CA ALA A 648 26.09 3.39 8.74
C ALA A 648 27.07 2.83 7.68
N ARG A 649 28.24 2.34 8.09
CA ARG A 649 29.23 1.75 7.18
C ARG A 649 28.73 0.46 6.51
N GLN A 650 28.04 -0.39 7.27
CA GLN A 650 27.50 -1.65 6.77
C GLN A 650 26.17 -1.48 6.03
N ARG A 651 25.53 -0.30 6.13
CA ARG A 651 24.18 0.00 5.63
C ARG A 651 23.14 -1.03 6.06
N LYS A 652 23.28 -1.54 7.28
CA LYS A 652 22.45 -2.59 7.88
C LYS A 652 22.33 -2.39 9.38
N ALA A 653 21.28 -2.98 9.96
CA ALA A 653 21.13 -3.01 11.41
C ALA A 653 22.31 -3.74 12.07
N VAL A 654 22.79 -3.20 13.20
CA VAL A 654 23.89 -3.76 13.98
C VAL A 654 23.37 -4.08 15.37
N ILE A 655 23.56 -5.33 15.78
CA ILE A 655 23.17 -5.84 17.10
C ILE A 655 24.44 -6.16 17.88
N ARG A 656 24.52 -5.68 19.13
CA ARG A 656 25.61 -5.99 20.06
C ARG A 656 25.05 -6.32 21.43
N ASN A 657 25.06 -7.60 21.80
CA ASN A 657 24.55 -8.07 23.09
C ASN A 657 25.60 -8.14 24.21
N ASP A 658 26.88 -7.95 23.90
CA ASP A 658 27.98 -7.88 24.86
C ASP A 658 28.76 -6.57 24.68
N PHE A 659 28.07 -5.46 24.88
CA PHE A 659 28.63 -4.13 24.64
C PHE A 659 29.80 -3.82 25.60
N GLY A 660 29.70 -4.26 26.87
CA GLY A 660 30.71 -4.04 27.90
C GLY A 660 32.07 -4.69 27.61
N SER A 661 32.13 -5.66 26.69
CA SER A 661 33.38 -6.30 26.26
C SER A 661 34.25 -5.44 25.33
N LEU A 662 33.75 -4.32 24.81
CA LEU A 662 34.50 -3.38 23.99
C LEU A 662 35.32 -2.46 24.92
N LYS A 663 36.64 -2.69 25.06
CA LYS A 663 37.55 -1.88 25.90
C LYS A 663 37.93 -0.57 25.19
N ASP A 664 36.92 0.13 24.71
CA ASP A 664 36.97 0.84 23.45
C ASP A 664 36.03 2.08 23.44
N ARG A 665 35.78 2.57 22.24
CA ARG A 665 34.95 3.69 21.80
C ARG A 665 33.67 3.95 22.61
N LYS A 666 33.62 5.13 23.23
CA LYS A 666 32.39 5.80 23.71
C LYS A 666 31.97 6.99 22.83
N GLU A 667 32.56 7.15 21.63
CA GLU A 667 32.27 8.29 20.76
C GLU A 667 30.90 8.14 20.07
N GLY A 668 30.03 9.15 20.24
CA GLY A 668 28.73 9.29 19.58
C GLY A 668 27.52 8.92 20.44
N ILE A 669 27.71 8.12 21.48
CA ILE A 669 26.63 7.77 22.43
C ILE A 669 26.40 8.96 23.37
N PRO A 670 25.14 9.39 23.63
CA PRO A 670 24.87 10.48 24.57
C PRO A 670 25.39 10.21 25.99
N ASP A 671 26.00 11.20 26.65
CA ASP A 671 26.43 11.09 28.06
C ASP A 671 25.22 10.86 29.01
N ILE A 672 25.16 9.69 29.66
CA ILE A 672 24.05 9.26 30.53
C ILE A 672 24.53 8.50 31.77
N PHE A 673 23.70 8.44 32.82
CA PHE A 673 23.99 7.73 34.08
C PHE A 673 23.98 6.20 33.98
N ALA A 674 23.68 5.60 32.82
CA ALA A 674 23.46 4.17 32.65
C ALA A 674 24.57 3.49 31.84
N GLU A 675 25.10 2.37 32.34
CA GLU A 675 26.00 1.50 31.58
C GLU A 675 25.23 0.84 30.43
N ILE A 676 25.77 0.92 29.21
CA ILE A 676 25.22 0.21 28.06
C ILE A 676 25.76 -1.21 28.06
N ARG A 677 24.85 -2.17 28.26
CA ARG A 677 25.11 -3.62 28.26
C ARG A 677 24.85 -4.23 26.88
N ARG A 678 23.80 -3.74 26.22
CA ARG A 678 23.34 -4.20 24.90
C ARG A 678 22.91 -3.02 24.05
N GLU A 679 23.10 -3.12 22.74
CA GLU A 679 22.79 -2.06 21.78
C GLU A 679 22.23 -2.66 20.50
N LEU A 680 21.23 -1.99 19.93
CA LEU A 680 20.70 -2.20 18.59
C LEU A 680 20.64 -0.86 17.86
N ILE A 681 21.35 -0.75 16.74
CA ILE A 681 21.37 0.42 15.87
C ILE A 681 20.81 0.07 14.50
N VAL A 682 19.90 0.90 13.98
CA VAL A 682 19.22 0.67 12.71
C VAL A 682 19.33 1.93 11.83
N PRO A 683 19.82 1.82 10.59
CA PRO A 683 19.86 2.94 9.65
C PRO A 683 18.53 3.03 8.88
N VAL A 684 18.01 4.24 8.73
CA VAL A 684 16.84 4.55 7.88
C VAL A 684 17.35 4.96 6.50
N MET A 685 16.86 4.30 5.46
CA MET A 685 17.40 4.40 4.10
C MET A 685 16.40 5.05 3.13
N ARG A 686 16.83 6.01 2.31
CA ARG A 686 16.05 6.53 1.16
C ARG A 686 16.97 6.66 -0.05
N ASP A 687 16.56 6.11 -1.20
CA ASP A 687 17.31 6.17 -2.46
C ASP A 687 18.81 5.78 -2.32
N ASP A 688 19.08 4.68 -1.59
CA ASP A 688 20.43 4.17 -1.27
C ASP A 688 21.30 5.11 -0.40
N ARG A 689 20.69 6.10 0.26
CA ARG A 689 21.34 6.99 1.24
C ARG A 689 20.82 6.75 2.64
N ILE A 690 21.68 6.94 3.63
CA ILE A 690 21.28 6.93 5.04
C ILE A 690 20.78 8.33 5.39
N VAL A 691 19.50 8.41 5.75
CA VAL A 691 18.85 9.69 6.10
C VAL A 691 18.72 9.88 7.61
N ALA A 692 18.61 8.79 8.35
CA ALA A 692 18.56 8.81 9.80
C ALA A 692 19.15 7.53 10.41
N ILE A 693 19.44 7.59 11.70
CA ILE A 693 19.88 6.45 12.51
C ILE A 693 19.04 6.41 13.79
N VAL A 694 18.44 5.26 14.05
CA VAL A 694 17.66 4.97 15.26
C VAL A 694 18.45 3.98 16.10
N GLY A 695 18.58 4.23 17.41
CA GLY A 695 19.20 3.28 18.31
C GLY A 695 18.39 3.06 19.56
N VAL A 696 18.35 1.79 20.00
CA VAL A 696 17.78 1.37 21.28
C VAL A 696 18.81 0.54 22.04
N CYS A 697 18.84 0.68 23.37
CA CYS A 697 19.81 -0.01 24.21
C CYS A 697 19.18 -0.63 25.46
N ASN A 698 19.92 -1.58 26.04
CA ASN A 698 19.66 -2.20 27.34
C ASN A 698 18.38 -3.04 27.45
N LYS A 699 18.03 -3.76 26.37
CA LYS A 699 17.10 -4.89 26.48
C LYS A 699 17.56 -5.89 27.55
N ASN A 700 16.61 -6.41 28.33
CA ASN A 700 16.89 -7.36 29.41
C ASN A 700 17.46 -8.68 28.90
N THR A 701 17.03 -9.11 27.72
CA THR A 701 17.53 -10.25 26.96
C THR A 701 18.33 -9.79 25.74
N ASP A 702 18.87 -10.74 24.98
CA ASP A 702 19.60 -10.48 23.75
C ASP A 702 18.70 -9.91 22.65
N TYR A 703 19.15 -8.85 21.99
CA TYR A 703 18.55 -8.37 20.75
C TYR A 703 18.69 -9.41 19.64
N ASN A 704 17.68 -9.47 18.78
CA ASN A 704 17.63 -10.35 17.63
C ASN A 704 17.18 -9.59 16.37
N ALA A 705 17.14 -10.29 15.22
CA ALA A 705 16.75 -9.69 13.95
C ALA A 705 15.31 -9.15 13.92
N GLY A 706 14.41 -9.70 14.75
CA GLY A 706 13.06 -9.19 14.91
C GLY A 706 13.04 -7.80 15.56
N ASP A 707 13.85 -7.58 16.59
CA ASP A 707 13.99 -6.25 17.21
C ASP A 707 14.48 -5.22 16.19
N ALA A 708 15.51 -5.57 15.42
CA ALA A 708 16.05 -4.72 14.35
C ALA A 708 14.99 -4.37 13.29
N LYS A 709 14.14 -5.33 12.91
CA LYS A 709 13.04 -5.12 11.97
C LYS A 709 12.03 -4.10 12.51
N TRP A 710 11.62 -4.20 13.77
CA TRP A 710 10.63 -3.29 14.35
C TRP A 710 11.15 -1.85 14.50
N VAL A 711 12.38 -1.70 15.01
CA VAL A 711 13.02 -0.38 15.10
C VAL A 711 13.18 0.27 13.72
N GLY A 712 13.51 -0.54 12.69
CA GLY A 712 13.58 -0.08 11.30
C GLY A 712 12.23 0.42 10.77
N ILE A 713 11.16 -0.35 10.96
CA ILE A 713 9.80 0.04 10.53
C ILE A 713 9.38 1.36 11.18
N LEU A 714 9.61 1.51 12.48
CA LEU A 714 9.29 2.75 13.20
C LEU A 714 10.13 3.94 12.70
N GLY A 715 11.42 3.71 12.46
CA GLY A 715 12.32 4.71 11.89
C GLY A 715 11.89 5.18 10.50
N ASP A 716 11.46 4.24 9.64
CA ASP A 716 10.94 4.56 8.30
C ASP A 716 9.66 5.38 8.37
N ILE A 717 8.70 4.97 9.22
CA ILE A 717 7.41 5.65 9.36
C ILE A 717 7.61 7.11 9.81
N VAL A 718 8.38 7.33 10.88
CA VAL A 718 8.54 8.68 11.42
C VAL A 718 9.36 9.56 10.47
N TRP A 719 10.31 8.98 9.72
CA TRP A 719 11.06 9.71 8.71
C TRP A 719 10.16 10.23 7.59
N ASP A 720 9.27 9.40 7.04
CA ASP A 720 8.38 9.82 5.94
C ASP A 720 7.45 10.96 6.37
N ILE A 721 6.96 10.93 7.61
CA ILE A 721 6.13 12.00 8.17
C ILE A 721 6.94 13.30 8.29
N ILE A 722 8.15 13.24 8.84
CA ILE A 722 8.99 14.44 8.98
C ILE A 722 9.43 15.00 7.62
N ALA A 723 9.75 14.14 6.67
CA ALA A 723 10.11 14.54 5.31
C ALA A 723 8.95 15.28 4.64
N LYS A 724 7.72 14.80 4.81
CA LYS A 724 6.49 15.44 4.31
C LYS A 724 6.27 16.82 4.92
N ILE A 725 6.29 16.93 6.26
CA ILE A 725 6.11 18.21 6.97
C ILE A 725 7.15 19.24 6.50
N THR A 726 8.42 18.82 6.38
CA THR A 726 9.51 19.69 5.96
C THR A 726 9.32 20.19 4.52
N SER A 727 8.87 19.32 3.61
CA SER A 727 8.57 19.71 2.23
C SER A 727 7.41 20.70 2.12
N GLU A 728 6.37 20.54 2.95
CA GLU A 728 5.22 21.45 2.95
C GLU A 728 5.58 22.84 3.48
N ASP A 729 6.43 22.92 4.51
CA ASP A 729 6.96 24.18 5.04
C ASP A 729 7.79 24.93 3.99
N GLU A 730 8.68 24.22 3.28
CA GLU A 730 9.47 24.79 2.18
C GLU A 730 8.58 25.33 1.06
N GLN A 731 7.54 24.58 0.69
CA GLN A 731 6.56 25.02 -0.31
C GLN A 731 5.82 26.29 0.11
N LYS A 732 5.38 26.39 1.38
CA LYS A 732 4.73 27.61 1.90
C LYS A 732 5.67 28.82 1.86
N ILE A 733 6.94 28.64 2.20
CA ILE A 733 7.95 29.70 2.14
C ILE A 733 8.15 30.16 0.70
N LEU A 734 8.34 29.21 -0.23
CA LEU A 734 8.49 29.52 -1.66
C LEU A 734 7.26 30.22 -2.23
N GLN A 735 6.05 29.79 -1.87
CA GLN A 735 4.81 30.43 -2.30
C GLN A 735 4.69 31.86 -1.74
N THR A 736 5.09 32.07 -0.48
CA THR A 736 5.09 33.41 0.13
C THR A 736 6.09 34.34 -0.57
N GLN A 737 7.29 33.83 -0.88
CA GLN A 737 8.29 34.55 -1.65
C GLN A 737 7.79 34.87 -3.07
N HIS A 738 7.12 33.92 -3.73
CA HIS A 738 6.54 34.12 -5.05
C HIS A 738 5.46 35.22 -5.04
N ASN A 739 4.52 35.15 -4.09
CA ASN A 739 3.47 36.15 -3.93
C ASN A 739 4.05 37.54 -3.60
N PHE A 740 5.16 37.60 -2.85
CA PHE A 740 5.85 38.85 -2.57
C PHE A 740 6.50 39.44 -3.82
N ILE A 741 7.17 38.61 -4.62
CA ILE A 741 7.79 39.01 -5.90
C ILE A 741 6.71 39.49 -6.89
N GLU A 742 5.59 38.79 -7.00
CA GLU A 742 4.46 39.18 -7.87
C GLU A 742 3.86 40.53 -7.45
N ASN A 743 3.66 40.75 -6.14
CA ASN A 743 3.18 42.04 -5.63
C ASN A 743 4.14 43.18 -5.96
N MET A 744 5.46 42.97 -5.81
CA MET A 744 6.47 43.97 -6.21
C MET A 744 6.51 44.24 -7.72
N ALA A 745 6.20 43.24 -8.54
CA ALA A 745 6.24 43.37 -10.00
C ALA A 745 5.03 44.15 -10.56
N LEU A 746 3.89 44.16 -9.86
CA LEU A 746 2.61 44.70 -10.36
C LEU A 746 2.10 45.96 -9.62
N HIS A 747 2.65 46.27 -8.44
CA HIS A 747 2.25 47.42 -7.63
C HIS A 747 3.40 48.43 -7.43
N ASP A 748 3.04 49.70 -7.23
CA ASP A 748 3.95 50.78 -6.85
C ASP A 748 4.33 50.59 -5.37
N TYR A 749 5.63 50.50 -5.08
CA TYR A 749 6.14 50.18 -3.74
C TYR A 749 5.73 51.21 -2.67
N LEU A 750 5.62 52.49 -3.04
CA LEU A 750 5.30 53.54 -2.08
C LEU A 750 3.80 53.59 -1.74
N THR A 751 2.93 53.51 -2.76
CA THR A 751 1.49 53.75 -2.59
C THR A 751 0.65 52.47 -2.55
N GLY A 752 1.20 51.31 -2.94
CA GLY A 752 0.48 50.04 -3.08
C GLY A 752 -0.49 50.00 -4.27
N LEU A 753 -0.62 51.10 -5.02
CA LEU A 753 -1.47 51.16 -6.21
C LEU A 753 -0.88 50.33 -7.35
N PRO A 754 -1.70 49.86 -8.31
CA PRO A 754 -1.22 49.34 -9.59
C PRO A 754 -0.12 50.21 -10.21
N ASN A 755 0.98 49.57 -10.61
CA ASN A 755 2.05 50.25 -11.35
C ASN A 755 1.72 50.30 -12.85
N ARG A 756 2.63 50.88 -13.64
CA ARG A 756 2.48 51.00 -15.11
C ARG A 756 2.16 49.67 -15.81
N ARG A 757 2.74 48.56 -15.36
CA ARG A 757 2.54 47.23 -15.97
C ARG A 757 1.13 46.73 -15.74
N LEU A 758 0.64 46.76 -14.49
CA LEU A 758 -0.71 46.32 -14.16
C LEU A 758 -1.77 47.25 -14.77
N LEU A 759 -1.50 48.56 -14.87
CA LEU A 759 -2.37 49.50 -15.54
C LEU A 759 -2.54 49.17 -17.03
N SER A 760 -1.44 48.93 -17.76
CA SER A 760 -1.48 48.62 -19.20
C SER A 760 -2.30 47.35 -19.50
N ASP A 761 -2.15 46.32 -18.65
CA ASP A 761 -2.98 45.11 -18.73
C ASP A 761 -4.48 45.43 -18.54
N ARG A 762 -4.83 46.22 -17.51
CA ARG A 762 -6.22 46.63 -17.25
C ARG A 762 -6.80 47.50 -18.37
N ILE A 763 -6.01 48.40 -18.97
CA ILE A 763 -6.44 49.21 -20.12
C ILE A 763 -6.74 48.29 -21.31
N SER A 764 -5.83 47.36 -21.61
CA SER A 764 -6.00 46.39 -22.71
C SER A 764 -7.25 45.53 -22.53
N GLN A 765 -7.49 45.02 -21.32
CA GLN A 765 -8.68 44.25 -20.99
C GLN A 765 -9.97 45.09 -21.11
N THR A 766 -9.93 46.34 -20.65
CA THR A 766 -11.07 47.27 -20.72
C THR A 766 -11.41 47.62 -22.16
N ILE A 767 -10.42 47.92 -23.00
CA ILE A 767 -10.62 48.18 -24.44
C ILE A 767 -11.26 46.96 -25.11
N ALA A 768 -10.71 45.77 -24.87
CA ALA A 768 -11.25 44.53 -25.43
C ALA A 768 -12.69 44.26 -24.97
N GLN A 769 -13.01 44.56 -23.71
CA GLN A 769 -14.36 44.45 -23.18
C GLN A 769 -15.31 45.45 -23.84
N CYS A 770 -14.95 46.74 -23.85
CA CYS A 770 -15.72 47.82 -24.47
C CYS A 770 -15.98 47.58 -25.96
N GLN A 771 -15.01 47.02 -26.69
CA GLN A 771 -15.17 46.64 -28.09
C GLN A 771 -16.24 45.55 -28.27
N ARG A 772 -16.30 44.55 -27.37
CA ARG A 772 -17.31 43.48 -27.41
C ARG A 772 -18.70 43.97 -27.01
N SER A 773 -18.80 44.76 -25.94
CA SER A 773 -20.07 45.23 -25.40
C SER A 773 -20.59 46.52 -26.04
N LYS A 774 -19.83 47.12 -26.96
CA LYS A 774 -20.10 48.46 -27.56
C LYS A 774 -20.33 49.53 -26.49
N THR A 775 -19.53 49.51 -25.43
CA THR A 775 -19.55 50.50 -24.34
C THR A 775 -18.35 51.41 -24.42
N MET A 776 -18.35 52.50 -23.65
CA MET A 776 -17.23 53.44 -23.57
C MET A 776 -16.41 53.22 -22.29
N ALA A 777 -15.17 53.70 -22.29
CA ALA A 777 -14.32 53.76 -21.09
C ALA A 777 -13.62 55.12 -21.04
N ALA A 778 -13.28 55.61 -19.85
CA ALA A 778 -12.49 56.83 -19.70
C ALA A 778 -11.15 56.55 -19.04
N LEU A 779 -10.13 57.24 -19.55
CA LEU A 779 -8.80 57.31 -18.98
C LEU A 779 -8.55 58.74 -18.52
N MET A 780 -8.23 58.93 -17.25
CA MET A 780 -7.94 60.22 -16.66
C MET A 780 -6.50 60.22 -16.17
N LEU A 781 -5.67 61.10 -16.70
CA LEU A 781 -4.31 61.31 -16.21
C LEU A 781 -4.32 62.56 -15.34
N PHE A 782 -3.71 62.51 -14.16
CA PHE A 782 -3.54 63.70 -13.34
C PHE A 782 -2.18 63.77 -12.67
N ASP A 783 -1.75 65.00 -12.45
CA ASP A 783 -0.47 65.35 -11.87
C ASP A 783 -0.67 66.42 -10.79
N LEU A 784 0.11 66.33 -9.71
CA LEU A 784 -0.04 67.22 -8.56
C LEU A 784 0.60 68.59 -8.82
N ASP A 785 -0.20 69.64 -8.69
CA ASP A 785 0.25 70.99 -8.93
C ASP A 785 1.22 71.44 -7.84
N ARG A 786 2.44 71.82 -8.26
CA ARG A 786 3.48 72.35 -7.35
C ARG A 786 3.90 71.36 -6.25
N PHE A 787 3.92 70.06 -6.54
CA PHE A 787 4.43 69.05 -5.60
C PHE A 787 5.91 69.23 -5.27
N LYS A 788 6.75 69.61 -6.24
CA LYS A 788 8.19 69.81 -6.04
C LYS A 788 8.52 70.81 -4.89
N PRO A 789 7.92 72.01 -4.81
CA PRO A 789 8.05 72.88 -3.64
C PRO A 789 7.73 72.23 -2.28
N VAL A 790 6.79 71.28 -2.22
CA VAL A 790 6.50 70.54 -0.97
C VAL A 790 7.70 69.69 -0.57
N ASN A 791 8.28 68.94 -1.52
CA ASN A 791 9.50 68.17 -1.28
C ASN A 791 10.70 69.05 -0.93
N ASP A 792 10.87 70.18 -1.63
CA ASP A 792 11.99 71.09 -1.42
C ASP A 792 11.90 71.80 -0.06
N THR A 793 10.69 71.98 0.50
CA THR A 793 10.45 72.71 1.77
C THR A 793 10.34 71.79 2.98
N LEU A 794 9.65 70.64 2.84
CA LEU A 794 9.31 69.74 3.95
C LEU A 794 10.05 68.39 3.89
N GLY A 795 10.85 68.16 2.83
CA GLY A 795 11.63 66.94 2.63
C GLY A 795 10.85 65.82 1.95
N HIS A 796 11.59 64.91 1.32
CA HIS A 796 11.01 63.80 0.54
C HIS A 796 10.16 62.84 1.39
N ALA A 797 10.47 62.64 2.67
CA ALA A 797 9.67 61.78 3.55
C ALA A 797 8.23 62.29 3.74
N ILE A 798 8.05 63.60 3.93
CA ILE A 798 6.72 64.23 4.02
C ILE A 798 6.00 64.18 2.66
N GLY A 799 6.74 64.35 1.56
CA GLY A 799 6.20 64.17 0.22
C GLY A 799 5.69 62.75 -0.05
N ASP A 800 6.42 61.74 0.41
CA ASP A 800 6.05 60.33 0.28
C ASP A 800 4.79 60.01 1.08
N LEU A 801 4.69 60.49 2.32
CA LEU A 801 3.49 60.38 3.15
C LEU A 801 2.29 61.11 2.53
N LEU A 802 2.51 62.27 1.90
CA LEU A 802 1.48 63.00 1.17
C LEU A 802 0.96 62.19 -0.02
N LEU A 803 1.84 61.53 -0.78
CA LEU A 803 1.44 60.67 -1.91
C LEU A 803 0.65 59.44 -1.45
N GLN A 804 1.01 58.83 -0.30
CA GLN A 804 0.26 57.73 0.31
C GLN A 804 -1.13 58.16 0.79
N ALA A 805 -1.21 59.30 1.48
CA ALA A 805 -2.48 59.85 1.95
C ALA A 805 -3.39 60.25 0.78
N LEU A 806 -2.82 60.87 -0.27
CA LEU A 806 -3.53 61.21 -1.50
C LEU A 806 -4.07 59.96 -2.20
N SER A 807 -3.24 58.93 -2.34
CA SER A 807 -3.65 57.65 -2.96
C SER A 807 -4.84 57.04 -2.25
N THR A 808 -4.80 56.99 -0.92
CA THR A 808 -5.89 56.48 -0.07
C THR A 808 -7.16 57.30 -0.26
N ARG A 809 -7.03 58.63 -0.25
CA ARG A 809 -8.15 59.56 -0.33
C ARG A 809 -8.84 59.51 -1.70
N VAL A 810 -8.06 59.47 -2.79
CA VAL A 810 -8.58 59.34 -4.16
C VAL A 810 -9.22 57.96 -4.37
N LEU A 811 -8.60 56.89 -3.87
CA LEU A 811 -9.16 55.54 -3.99
C LEU A 811 -10.54 55.43 -3.32
N ALA A 812 -10.75 56.10 -2.18
CA ALA A 812 -12.06 56.15 -1.50
C ALA A 812 -13.17 56.86 -2.32
N THR A 813 -12.81 57.65 -3.33
CA THR A 813 -13.78 58.27 -4.25
C THR A 813 -14.25 57.32 -5.36
N LEU A 814 -13.46 56.30 -5.68
CA LEU A 814 -13.72 55.30 -6.71
C LEU A 814 -14.55 54.15 -6.12
N ARG A 815 -15.87 54.20 -6.32
CA ARG A 815 -16.82 53.31 -5.64
C ARG A 815 -17.27 52.10 -6.46
N ARG A 816 -16.95 52.02 -7.75
CA ARG A 816 -17.41 50.92 -8.62
C ARG A 816 -16.37 49.80 -8.67
N SER A 817 -16.84 48.56 -8.61
CA SER A 817 -16.03 47.38 -8.90
C SER A 817 -15.53 47.45 -10.34
N GLY A 818 -14.24 47.72 -10.53
CA GLY A 818 -13.60 47.87 -11.84
C GLY A 818 -12.90 49.21 -12.06
N ASP A 819 -13.24 50.25 -11.30
CA ASP A 819 -12.48 51.51 -11.32
C ASP A 819 -11.06 51.24 -10.82
N THR A 820 -10.07 51.80 -11.51
CA THR A 820 -8.66 51.59 -11.18
C THR A 820 -7.98 52.93 -10.99
N LEU A 821 -7.34 53.13 -9.84
CA LEU A 821 -6.34 54.16 -9.63
C LEU A 821 -4.96 53.51 -9.74
N ALA A 822 -4.06 54.07 -10.52
CA ALA A 822 -2.68 53.60 -10.72
C ALA A 822 -1.71 54.77 -10.55
N ARG A 823 -0.48 54.47 -10.13
CA ARG A 823 0.61 55.46 -10.07
C ARG A 823 1.69 55.09 -11.08
N LEU A 824 2.08 56.06 -11.92
CA LEU A 824 3.06 55.85 -12.98
C LEU A 824 4.49 56.19 -12.57
N GLY A 825 4.64 56.98 -11.49
CA GLY A 825 5.90 57.44 -10.93
C GLY A 825 5.80 58.91 -10.51
N GLY A 826 6.62 59.35 -9.56
CA GLY A 826 6.59 60.75 -9.09
C GLY A 826 5.21 61.18 -8.58
N ASP A 827 4.67 62.25 -9.12
CA ASP A 827 3.35 62.82 -8.85
C ASP A 827 2.29 62.51 -9.92
N GLU A 828 2.56 61.56 -10.82
CA GLU A 828 1.66 61.17 -11.91
C GLU A 828 0.77 59.97 -11.57
N PHE A 829 -0.54 60.15 -11.71
CA PHE A 829 -1.56 59.15 -11.44
C PHE A 829 -2.50 58.97 -12.63
N VAL A 830 -2.99 57.75 -12.81
CA VAL A 830 -3.98 57.40 -13.82
C VAL A 830 -5.22 56.81 -13.16
N VAL A 831 -6.39 57.24 -13.61
CA VAL A 831 -7.66 56.60 -13.30
C VAL A 831 -8.25 56.01 -14.57
N LEU A 832 -8.59 54.73 -14.51
CA LEU A 832 -9.33 54.03 -15.56
C LEU A 832 -10.74 53.74 -15.06
N LEU A 833 -11.73 54.23 -15.79
CA LEU A 833 -13.16 54.01 -15.55
C LEU A 833 -13.73 53.13 -16.67
N PRO A 834 -13.96 51.83 -16.42
CA PRO A 834 -14.58 50.97 -17.41
C PRO A 834 -16.09 51.25 -17.53
N GLN A 835 -16.65 51.02 -18.73
CA GLN A 835 -18.09 51.02 -18.99
C GLN A 835 -18.83 52.32 -18.56
N ILE A 836 -18.31 53.48 -18.97
CA ILE A 836 -19.04 54.75 -18.81
C ILE A 836 -20.16 54.86 -19.84
N ALA A 837 -21.27 55.51 -19.48
CA ALA A 837 -22.41 55.72 -20.38
C ALA A 837 -22.22 56.97 -21.26
N GLU A 838 -21.58 58.00 -20.71
CA GLU A 838 -21.29 59.28 -21.36
C GLU A 838 -20.04 59.94 -20.78
N THR A 839 -19.43 60.85 -21.54
CA THR A 839 -18.24 61.61 -21.11
C THR A 839 -18.48 62.39 -19.81
N ALA A 840 -19.71 62.84 -19.55
CA ALA A 840 -20.07 63.53 -18.32
C ALA A 840 -19.86 62.68 -17.05
N ASN A 841 -19.91 61.34 -17.15
CA ASN A 841 -19.61 60.47 -16.00
C ASN A 841 -18.13 60.54 -15.59
N ALA A 842 -17.23 60.64 -16.57
CA ALA A 842 -15.80 60.80 -16.32
C ALA A 842 -15.51 62.18 -15.72
N VAL A 843 -16.12 63.24 -16.27
CA VAL A 843 -16.00 64.60 -15.73
C VAL A 843 -16.49 64.69 -14.28
N SER A 844 -17.66 64.14 -13.97
CA SER A 844 -18.19 64.13 -12.59
C SER A 844 -17.29 63.36 -11.62
N THR A 845 -16.60 62.32 -12.08
CA THR A 845 -15.63 61.57 -11.25
C THR A 845 -14.36 62.38 -11.06
N ALA A 846 -13.84 63.03 -12.11
CA ALA A 846 -12.69 63.92 -12.02
C ALA A 846 -12.96 65.13 -11.10
N GLU A 847 -14.17 65.70 -11.11
CA GLU A 847 -14.56 66.79 -10.20
C GLU A 847 -14.52 66.36 -8.74
N LYS A 848 -15.00 65.15 -8.42
CA LYS A 848 -14.92 64.59 -7.06
C LYS A 848 -13.48 64.36 -6.62
N ILE A 849 -12.63 63.85 -7.52
CA ILE A 849 -11.21 63.65 -7.25
C ILE A 849 -10.54 65.01 -6.97
N LEU A 850 -10.78 66.01 -7.82
CA LEU A 850 -10.23 67.36 -7.68
C LEU A 850 -10.69 68.01 -6.36
N GLN A 851 -11.97 67.88 -6.00
CA GLN A 851 -12.52 68.41 -4.76
C GLN A 851 -11.84 67.79 -3.53
N VAL A 852 -11.68 66.47 -3.52
CA VAL A 852 -11.11 65.71 -2.40
C VAL A 852 -9.59 65.92 -2.25
N ILE A 853 -8.88 66.17 -3.35
CA ILE A 853 -7.45 66.55 -3.33
C ILE A 853 -7.28 67.98 -2.79
N ASN A 854 -8.19 68.90 -3.11
CA ASN A 854 -8.11 70.30 -2.64
C ASN A 854 -8.36 70.48 -1.13
N GLU A 855 -8.89 69.46 -0.45
CA GLU A 855 -8.98 69.46 1.01
C GLU A 855 -7.57 69.35 1.65
N PRO A 856 -7.23 70.15 2.68
CA PRO A 856 -5.92 70.06 3.33
C PRO A 856 -5.58 68.63 3.81
N PHE A 857 -4.32 68.24 3.67
CA PHE A 857 -3.77 67.00 4.24
C PHE A 857 -3.08 67.34 5.56
N ASP A 858 -3.41 66.62 6.63
CA ASP A 858 -2.68 66.67 7.89
C ASP A 858 -1.67 65.52 7.92
N ILE A 859 -0.39 65.83 7.71
CA ILE A 859 0.71 64.87 7.63
C ILE A 859 1.75 65.27 8.68
N GLU A 860 1.89 64.45 9.72
CA GLU A 860 2.81 64.68 10.84
C GLU A 860 2.71 66.09 11.46
N GLY A 861 1.50 66.66 11.52
CA GLY A 861 1.23 67.99 12.08
C GLY A 861 1.41 69.16 11.10
N HIS A 862 1.70 68.88 9.83
CA HIS A 862 1.72 69.86 8.75
C HIS A 862 0.39 69.84 7.99
N ALA A 863 -0.30 70.99 7.96
CA ALA A 863 -1.44 71.21 7.07
C ALA A 863 -0.96 71.58 5.66
N ILE A 864 -1.01 70.63 4.73
CA ILE A 864 -0.55 70.77 3.35
C ILE A 864 -1.76 70.92 2.41
N SER A 865 -1.83 72.04 1.69
CA SER A 865 -2.81 72.26 0.62
C SER A 865 -2.15 72.07 -0.73
N ILE A 866 -2.68 71.14 -1.54
CA ILE A 866 -2.21 70.84 -2.89
C ILE A 866 -3.42 70.71 -3.82
N SER A 867 -3.23 70.98 -5.11
CA SER A 867 -4.24 70.75 -6.14
C SER A 867 -3.70 69.78 -7.19
N CYS A 868 -4.52 69.40 -8.16
CA CYS A 868 -4.04 68.65 -9.32
C CYS A 868 -4.63 69.19 -10.63
N SER A 869 -3.94 68.90 -11.72
CA SER A 869 -4.42 69.13 -13.07
C SER A 869 -4.83 67.79 -13.67
N ILE A 870 -6.07 67.67 -14.17
CA ILE A 870 -6.62 66.41 -14.70
C ILE A 870 -6.90 66.53 -16.20
N GLY A 871 -6.49 65.55 -16.99
CA GLY A 871 -6.81 65.38 -18.41
C GLY A 871 -7.60 64.10 -18.66
N ILE A 872 -8.65 64.17 -19.49
CA ILE A 872 -9.56 63.04 -19.74
C ILE A 872 -9.57 62.66 -21.22
N ALA A 873 -9.35 61.38 -21.52
CA ALA A 873 -9.60 60.76 -22.83
C ALA A 873 -10.68 59.67 -22.72
N VAL A 874 -11.52 59.52 -23.75
CA VAL A 874 -12.64 58.56 -23.75
C VAL A 874 -12.49 57.58 -24.90
N TYR A 875 -12.48 56.29 -24.63
CA TYR A 875 -12.58 55.25 -25.65
C TYR A 875 -14.04 55.03 -26.09
N PRO A 876 -14.34 54.90 -27.40
CA PRO A 876 -13.42 54.97 -28.54
C PRO A 876 -13.29 56.40 -29.15
N LEU A 877 -13.86 57.42 -28.52
CA LEU A 877 -13.97 58.79 -29.07
C LEU A 877 -12.61 59.45 -29.32
N HIS A 878 -11.70 59.35 -28.34
CA HIS A 878 -10.40 60.01 -28.32
C HIS A 878 -9.27 59.00 -28.52
N GLY A 879 -9.52 57.82 -29.11
CA GLY A 879 -8.48 56.82 -29.34
C GLY A 879 -9.02 55.40 -29.33
N LYS A 880 -8.36 54.50 -30.08
CA LYS A 880 -8.76 53.08 -30.21
C LYS A 880 -7.79 52.10 -29.55
N ASP A 881 -6.67 52.59 -29.06
CA ASP A 881 -5.61 51.81 -28.41
C ASP A 881 -5.07 52.57 -27.18
N GLU A 882 -4.34 51.87 -26.32
CA GLU A 882 -3.78 52.41 -25.08
C GLU A 882 -2.91 53.65 -25.33
N LEU A 883 -2.01 53.58 -26.32
CA LEU A 883 -1.05 54.64 -26.61
C LEU A 883 -1.76 55.94 -27.00
N ALA A 884 -2.80 55.87 -27.84
CA ALA A 884 -3.60 57.02 -28.24
C ALA A 884 -4.36 57.63 -27.04
N LEU A 885 -4.98 56.80 -26.20
CA LEU A 885 -5.73 57.27 -25.03
C LEU A 885 -4.82 57.94 -23.99
N ILE A 886 -3.67 57.36 -23.68
CA ILE A 886 -2.68 57.96 -22.75
C ILE A 886 -2.20 59.30 -23.31
N ARG A 887 -1.79 59.33 -24.58
CA ARG A 887 -1.27 60.56 -25.22
C ARG A 887 -2.30 61.69 -25.22
N HIS A 888 -3.57 61.39 -25.51
CA HIS A 888 -4.62 62.40 -25.54
C HIS A 888 -5.06 62.86 -24.15
N ALA A 889 -5.05 61.96 -23.15
CA ALA A 889 -5.27 62.32 -21.76
C ALA A 889 -4.13 63.23 -21.23
N ASP A 890 -2.88 62.92 -21.58
CA ASP A 890 -1.71 63.74 -21.24
C ASP A 890 -1.76 65.14 -21.89
N HIS A 891 -2.10 65.21 -23.17
CA HIS A 891 -2.29 66.50 -23.86
C HIS A 891 -3.38 67.36 -23.19
N ALA A 892 -4.51 66.75 -22.80
CA ALA A 892 -5.56 67.43 -22.07
C ALA A 892 -5.11 67.88 -20.67
N MET A 893 -4.32 67.07 -19.97
CA MET A 893 -3.76 67.40 -18.65
C MET A 893 -2.79 68.60 -18.75
N TYR A 894 -1.92 68.62 -19.77
CA TYR A 894 -1.03 69.75 -20.01
C TYR A 894 -1.81 71.04 -20.31
N LYS A 895 -2.92 70.93 -21.06
CA LYS A 895 -3.84 72.07 -21.29
C LYS A 895 -4.42 72.59 -19.97
N SER A 896 -4.85 71.71 -19.05
CA SER A 896 -5.26 72.10 -17.68
C SER A 896 -4.14 72.84 -16.92
N LYS A 897 -2.88 72.38 -17.02
CA LYS A 897 -1.72 73.07 -16.41
C LYS A 897 -1.51 74.48 -16.97
N SER A 898 -1.74 74.67 -18.28
CA SER A 898 -1.59 75.97 -18.96
C SER A 898 -2.73 76.95 -18.67
N MET A 899 -3.92 76.45 -18.32
CA MET A 899 -5.12 77.25 -18.01
C MET A 899 -5.17 77.78 -16.56
N GLY A 900 -4.07 77.67 -15.82
CA GLY A 900 -3.98 78.16 -14.44
C GLY A 900 -3.96 77.06 -13.37
N ARG A 901 -3.92 75.77 -13.76
CA ARG A 901 -3.92 74.59 -12.86
C ARG A 901 -5.23 74.41 -12.10
N ASN A 902 -5.33 73.40 -11.22
CA ASN A 902 -6.53 73.11 -10.44
C ASN A 902 -7.82 73.00 -11.28
N CYS A 903 -7.75 72.34 -12.43
CA CYS A 903 -8.87 72.22 -13.36
C CYS A 903 -8.82 70.90 -14.16
N ILE A 904 -9.94 70.62 -14.83
CA ILE A 904 -10.18 69.40 -15.59
C ILE A 904 -10.37 69.79 -17.05
N THR A 905 -9.67 69.09 -17.95
CA THR A 905 -9.84 69.26 -19.40
C THR A 905 -10.17 67.92 -20.02
N VAL A 906 -11.22 67.88 -20.83
CA VAL A 906 -11.50 66.74 -21.70
C VAL A 906 -10.80 66.98 -23.04
N PHE A 907 -10.13 65.96 -23.58
CA PHE A 907 -9.52 66.05 -24.90
C PHE A 907 -10.57 66.41 -25.95
N ALA A 908 -10.25 67.37 -26.81
CA ALA A 908 -11.03 67.74 -27.98
C ALA A 908 -10.06 67.92 -29.15
N ASP A 909 -10.39 67.38 -30.32
CA ASP A 909 -9.64 67.68 -31.55
C ASP A 909 -9.80 69.18 -31.85
N GLU A 910 -8.69 69.91 -31.88
CA GLU A 910 -8.72 71.28 -32.38
C GLU A 910 -8.96 71.23 -33.90
N PRO A 911 -9.97 71.94 -34.44
CA PRO A 911 -10.14 72.03 -35.89
C PRO A 911 -8.92 72.72 -36.49
N SER A 912 -8.33 72.08 -37.50
CA SER A 912 -7.26 72.64 -38.31
C SER A 912 -7.75 73.92 -39.02
N GLU A 913 -7.44 75.10 -38.50
CA GLU A 913 -7.59 76.36 -39.22
C GLU A 913 -6.30 76.69 -40.00
N LEU A 914 -6.31 76.37 -41.30
CA LEU A 914 -6.42 77.35 -42.40
C LEU A 914 -6.05 76.75 -43.77
N PRO A 915 -6.93 76.85 -44.79
CA PRO A 915 -6.54 76.94 -46.18
C PRO A 915 -6.48 78.41 -46.67
N GLY A 916 -5.38 78.80 -47.31
CA GLY A 916 -5.33 79.91 -48.29
C GLY A 916 -4.68 81.22 -47.83
N GLY A 917 -3.57 81.60 -48.47
CA GLY A 917 -2.91 82.91 -48.39
C GLY A 917 -1.44 82.85 -48.75
#